data_AF-A0A9D8WXH6-F1
#
_entry.id   AF-A0A9D8WXH6-F1
#
_cell.length_a   1.000
_cell.length_b   1.000
_cell.length_c   1.000
_cell.angle_alpha   90.00
_cell.angle_beta   90.00
_cell.angle_gamma   90.00
#
_symmetry.space_group_name_H-M   'P 1'
#
loop_
_entity.id
_entity.type
_entity.pdbx_description
1 polymer ?
#
loop_
_entity_poly.entity_id
_entity_poly.type
_entity_poly.pdbx_seq_one_letter_code
_entity_poly.pdbx_strand_id
1 'polypeptide(L)'
;MMKRIISLVLCLGLIAGTFLMAGCEETAPAASDEALPMTLNFVGITEDTTTAEAIDATEEALNRIFEKQFKTRIELTLVTADEYIDLVEERVAEAEQAKTRLNAIAKYNSMAQSVADKLEKAQADSSNNKGLFSKWTQNGKTIEASTLSTGTVYTAEQTTVYEDGKIETVYPNATSPIDILMIDGKEMYDYLDSKDYLLSVSDKLVNEFTKFKQYIYPTFFEQLETITGDIKAIPNNNLLAEYTYLVVDKDIADKYDFDVEAVDSYDDLDADGFLAQVKANENVTVLATEPDALGIYTYFEGDVAVGTYYNPIYGYSVAEGTDFKVRNLFDIPEYTNHLILMEEYRENGYFAEKSDAFAVNVVKGNASLPAELGDDYYVKVLQNPFVEMDAIFDGMMAVSSYTADETRALQILEAINTNPEVKNILQYGVAYDGENDEVANYDLVEVETEDGKTGYTVARRNNTYMMDNALTGNVYMGYPEEGQIFDLWDYYKETNLDSALSPFMYFYVDDEELDGMLTEILKRACLTEVFEPIGIDYDEYQRLDGTTQGNTMRREFKSAYISFFVECLAAEPGVQSTPLNFVTKGTASALDNDFIEFVLSKEGQAILKTVGYTVLDENADPYVKKNNMSGTISIMPNTGNNSIGYIEAIMSQLTAAYTAIYPDVTFKIFERDANSGYNGDLLRVDGTNYTLGISNRDLIPAEEGKNLNVTNVAKSYIDVFNNDNHDIFRISWYEGKIVEKISAEKYADIISNTALAALANNKLAALCGIDLTKYAVANRPASESIVLATARGSATNYNNNIDYLRVMSAELLFTEEEAAQYANLKDADFENAVFNYVRQNYETQNNLTEEDYVKLVQDFMVSVLEYTSPEDKTTKYTVSWDEFQETKANAQVYMEAATKIKDAYYDKLTGKVSAGLLKLYSLTDIVELVYDVMYEEYLTENGLVKAEFENSIKDIYLNEVNSSAEEFATYAKTSDEYKNVCNNLRKEYKKLLIEIFGKITYDKGESGISNALLLETLFDHFLEEEIKVNDKMCELAGIDYETFSEAQTHMENYDMYISTMKTMFVYTLRTKYTSAQIDKWTYEEAETNLYNLLYETGFYTNELAKYIGLSLSDYMLAKSNAVTYQNYMNTLVNALASDLQAKGYNTSELIKEKGEVIEAVCLEIVYDKYYSDKVSIQDVVTDASAKYVQGIKTATDMEAYLADAKEATGSDFFYMAVVNALESKWNETKSGS
;
A
#
# COMPACT_ATOMS: atom_id res chain seq x y z
N MET A 1 -25.51 -4.00 -60.93
CA MET A 1 -26.64 -3.54 -60.08
C MET A 1 -26.23 -3.20 -58.64
N MET A 2 -25.12 -3.73 -58.10
CA MET A 2 -24.62 -3.37 -56.75
C MET A 2 -23.99 -1.95 -56.65
N LYS A 3 -23.45 -1.40 -57.75
CA LYS A 3 -22.84 -0.04 -57.77
C LYS A 3 -23.84 1.13 -57.76
N ARG A 4 -25.14 0.89 -58.01
CA ARG A 4 -26.19 1.92 -57.92
C ARG A 4 -26.90 1.98 -56.57
N ILE A 5 -26.74 0.94 -55.74
CA ILE A 5 -27.32 0.90 -54.38
C ILE A 5 -26.35 1.53 -53.37
N ILE A 6 -25.03 1.33 -53.52
CA ILE A 6 -24.03 1.96 -52.64
C ILE A 6 -23.95 3.48 -52.85
N SER A 7 -24.11 3.97 -54.09
CA SER A 7 -24.18 5.42 -54.35
C SER A 7 -25.49 6.06 -53.85
N LEU A 8 -26.59 5.30 -53.76
CA LEU A 8 -27.84 5.80 -53.17
C LEU A 8 -27.81 5.80 -51.64
N VAL A 9 -27.06 4.88 -51.01
CA VAL A 9 -26.81 4.89 -49.56
C VAL A 9 -25.81 5.97 -49.16
N LEU A 10 -24.78 6.24 -49.98
CA LEU A 10 -23.87 7.38 -49.78
C LEU A 10 -24.56 8.73 -50.02
N CYS A 11 -25.45 8.84 -51.01
CA CYS A 11 -26.23 10.08 -51.21
C CYS A 11 -27.35 10.26 -50.17
N LEU A 12 -27.91 9.19 -49.58
CA LEU A 12 -28.85 9.30 -48.45
C LEU A 12 -28.12 9.58 -47.12
N GLY A 13 -26.87 9.14 -46.96
CA GLY A 13 -25.99 9.52 -45.84
C GLY A 13 -25.53 10.98 -45.90
N LEU A 14 -25.22 11.49 -47.10
CA LEU A 14 -24.83 12.90 -47.31
C LEU A 14 -26.00 13.89 -47.16
N ILE A 15 -27.25 13.45 -47.30
CA ILE A 15 -28.45 14.30 -47.08
C ILE A 15 -28.91 14.24 -45.61
N ALA A 16 -28.52 13.22 -44.84
CA ALA A 16 -28.71 13.20 -43.39
C ALA A 16 -27.63 14.01 -42.63
N GLY A 17 -26.41 14.10 -43.17
CA GLY A 17 -25.33 14.94 -42.60
C GLY A 17 -25.45 16.45 -42.90
N THR A 18 -26.23 16.85 -43.91
CA THR A 18 -26.40 18.27 -44.30
C THR A 18 -27.66 18.94 -43.73
N PHE A 19 -28.50 18.20 -42.99
CA PHE A 19 -29.62 18.77 -42.21
C PHE A 19 -29.33 18.89 -40.70
N LEU A 20 -28.13 18.51 -40.24
CA LEU A 20 -27.67 18.74 -38.86
C LEU A 20 -26.75 19.97 -38.71
N MET A 21 -26.43 20.66 -39.81
CA MET A 21 -25.60 21.88 -39.83
C MET A 21 -26.39 23.13 -40.28
N ALA A 22 -27.71 23.09 -40.17
CA ALA A 22 -28.59 24.25 -40.37
C ALA A 22 -29.75 24.18 -39.38
N GLY A 23 -29.39 24.24 -38.10
CA GLY A 23 -30.29 24.34 -36.96
C GLY A 23 -29.57 25.13 -35.88
N CYS A 24 -29.36 26.42 -36.12
CA CYS A 24 -29.09 27.37 -35.06
C CYS A 24 -30.42 27.54 -34.29
N GLU A 25 -30.74 26.55 -33.47
CA GLU A 25 -31.50 26.77 -32.24
C GLU A 25 -30.50 26.58 -31.12
N GLU A 26 -30.26 27.67 -30.38
CA GLU A 26 -29.67 27.66 -29.05
C GLU A 26 -30.46 26.68 -28.17
N THR A 27 -30.08 25.41 -28.17
CA THR A 27 -30.41 24.53 -27.04
C THR A 27 -29.15 24.41 -26.21
N ALA A 28 -28.88 25.48 -25.45
CA ALA A 28 -28.18 25.33 -24.18
C ALA A 28 -28.82 24.16 -23.42
N PRO A 29 -28.05 23.30 -22.74
CA PRO A 29 -28.65 22.47 -21.72
C PRO A 29 -29.26 23.45 -20.73
N ALA A 30 -30.59 23.59 -20.77
CA ALA A 30 -31.29 24.36 -19.77
C ALA A 30 -30.89 23.74 -18.44
N ALA A 31 -30.28 24.53 -17.55
CA ALA A 31 -30.23 24.18 -16.14
C ALA A 31 -31.63 23.69 -15.78
N SER A 32 -31.73 22.51 -15.15
CA SER A 32 -33.02 22.14 -14.56
C SER A 32 -33.45 23.32 -13.70
N ASP A 33 -34.70 23.78 -13.84
CA ASP A 33 -35.27 24.89 -13.05
C ASP A 33 -35.15 24.65 -11.52
N GLU A 34 -34.66 23.48 -11.10
CA GLU A 34 -34.46 23.01 -9.73
C GLU A 34 -33.02 23.17 -9.18
N ALA A 35 -32.00 23.49 -10.00
CA ALA A 35 -30.62 23.60 -9.52
C ALA A 35 -30.37 24.91 -8.76
N LEU A 36 -29.82 24.81 -7.54
CA LEU A 36 -29.55 25.96 -6.66
C LEU A 36 -28.26 26.70 -7.05
N PRO A 37 -28.20 28.04 -6.86
CA PRO A 37 -27.00 28.85 -7.05
C PRO A 37 -25.83 28.38 -6.15
N MET A 38 -24.61 28.31 -6.71
CA MET A 38 -23.39 27.86 -6.03
C MET A 38 -22.17 28.67 -6.47
N THR A 39 -21.12 28.69 -5.64
CA THR A 39 -19.81 29.28 -5.95
C THR A 39 -18.70 28.24 -5.75
N LEU A 40 -17.70 28.19 -6.64
CA LEU A 40 -16.55 27.29 -6.62
C LEU A 40 -15.22 28.06 -6.58
N ASN A 41 -14.19 27.52 -5.94
CA ASN A 41 -12.84 28.09 -5.95
C ASN A 41 -12.01 27.56 -7.14
N PHE A 42 -11.50 28.47 -7.97
CA PHE A 42 -10.55 28.17 -9.03
C PHE A 42 -9.20 28.79 -8.67
N VAL A 43 -8.22 27.93 -8.36
CA VAL A 43 -6.81 28.35 -8.20
C VAL A 43 -6.02 28.08 -9.47
N GLY A 44 -5.19 29.03 -9.87
CA GLY A 44 -4.40 28.93 -11.10
C GLY A 44 -3.10 29.73 -11.07
N ILE A 45 -2.34 29.60 -12.15
CA ILE A 45 -1.02 30.19 -12.32
C ILE A 45 -1.12 31.40 -13.26
N THR A 46 -0.46 32.51 -12.91
CA THR A 46 -0.39 33.73 -13.71
C THR A 46 1.02 34.32 -13.69
N GLU A 47 1.28 35.29 -14.56
CA GLU A 47 2.54 36.03 -14.61
C GLU A 47 2.63 37.10 -13.50
N ASP A 48 3.85 37.45 -13.10
CA ASP A 48 4.18 38.46 -12.07
C ASP A 48 3.57 39.85 -12.31
N THR A 49 3.15 40.14 -13.55
CA THR A 49 2.58 41.44 -13.95
C THR A 49 1.08 41.55 -13.71
N THR A 50 0.39 40.44 -13.43
CA THR A 50 -1.05 40.40 -13.20
C THR A 50 -1.42 41.12 -11.90
N THR A 51 -2.45 41.97 -11.97
CA THR A 51 -2.94 42.80 -10.85
C THR A 51 -4.24 42.26 -10.29
N ALA A 52 -4.48 42.44 -8.99
CA ALA A 52 -5.72 42.03 -8.33
C ALA A 52 -6.98 42.63 -9.00
N GLU A 53 -6.93 43.92 -9.37
CA GLU A 53 -8.06 44.58 -10.04
C GLU A 53 -8.41 43.95 -11.39
N ALA A 54 -7.42 43.43 -12.11
CA ALA A 54 -7.67 42.76 -13.39
C ALA A 54 -8.17 41.31 -13.21
N ILE A 55 -7.71 40.62 -12.16
CA ILE A 55 -8.28 39.31 -11.77
C ILE A 55 -9.77 39.47 -11.45
N ASP A 56 -10.14 40.46 -10.62
CA ASP A 56 -11.54 40.74 -10.26
C ASP A 56 -12.41 41.01 -11.50
N ALA A 57 -11.90 41.81 -12.44
CA ALA A 57 -12.61 42.12 -13.68
C ALA A 57 -12.81 40.90 -14.57
N THR A 58 -11.79 40.03 -14.68
CA THR A 58 -11.86 38.76 -15.41
C THR A 58 -12.83 37.79 -14.75
N GLU A 59 -12.79 37.66 -13.42
CA GLU A 59 -13.72 36.83 -12.65
C GLU A 59 -15.16 37.28 -12.90
N GLU A 60 -15.45 38.58 -12.84
CA GLU A 60 -16.80 39.11 -13.09
C GLU A 60 -17.27 38.78 -14.52
N ALA A 61 -16.39 38.89 -15.50
CA ALA A 61 -16.69 38.56 -16.90
C ALA A 61 -17.02 37.06 -17.07
N LEU A 62 -16.24 36.16 -16.45
CA LEU A 62 -16.51 34.71 -16.44
C LEU A 62 -17.83 34.39 -15.73
N ASN A 63 -18.07 35.00 -14.56
CA ASN A 63 -19.27 34.78 -13.77
C ASN A 63 -20.54 35.18 -14.51
N ARG A 64 -20.53 36.27 -15.31
CA ARG A 64 -21.69 36.62 -16.16
C ARG A 64 -22.12 35.48 -17.09
N ILE A 65 -21.19 34.66 -17.57
CA ILE A 65 -21.46 33.51 -18.42
C ILE A 65 -21.92 32.32 -17.57
N PHE A 66 -21.16 31.97 -16.53
CA PHE A 66 -21.43 30.79 -15.70
C PHE A 66 -22.71 30.89 -14.90
N GLU A 67 -23.07 32.09 -14.43
CA GLU A 67 -24.35 32.34 -13.77
C GLU A 67 -25.54 32.04 -14.71
N LYS A 68 -25.44 32.49 -15.97
CA LYS A 68 -26.50 32.31 -16.97
C LYS A 68 -26.62 30.86 -17.43
N GLN A 69 -25.49 30.18 -17.62
CA GLN A 69 -25.45 28.82 -18.18
C GLN A 69 -25.66 27.74 -17.10
N PHE A 70 -25.04 27.91 -15.94
CA PHE A 70 -24.93 26.87 -14.92
C PHE A 70 -25.57 27.27 -13.59
N LYS A 71 -25.92 28.55 -13.35
CA LYS A 71 -26.20 29.05 -12.00
C LYS A 71 -25.02 28.79 -11.05
N THR A 72 -23.81 29.02 -11.55
CA THR A 72 -22.56 28.84 -10.78
C THR A 72 -21.70 30.10 -10.89
N ARG A 73 -21.08 30.51 -9.80
CA ARG A 73 -19.97 31.47 -9.78
C ARG A 73 -18.64 30.76 -9.51
N ILE A 74 -17.55 31.39 -9.90
CA ILE A 74 -16.20 31.05 -9.47
C ILE A 74 -15.61 32.20 -8.65
N GLU A 75 -14.80 31.85 -7.66
CA GLU A 75 -13.82 32.72 -6.99
C GLU A 75 -12.45 32.38 -7.59
N LEU A 76 -11.86 33.31 -8.34
CA LEU A 76 -10.63 33.10 -9.11
C LEU A 76 -9.43 33.61 -8.33
N THR A 77 -8.55 32.72 -7.90
CA THR A 77 -7.28 33.06 -7.23
C THR A 77 -6.12 32.69 -8.14
N LEU A 78 -5.34 33.68 -8.57
CA LEU A 78 -4.18 33.46 -9.43
C LEU A 78 -2.90 33.95 -8.75
N VAL A 79 -1.87 33.12 -8.75
CA VAL A 79 -0.53 33.41 -8.18
C VAL A 79 0.57 33.01 -9.16
N THR A 80 1.81 33.40 -8.89
CA THR A 80 2.95 33.00 -9.72
C THR A 80 3.25 31.51 -9.54
N ALA A 81 3.96 30.90 -10.50
CA ALA A 81 4.30 29.47 -10.43
C ALA A 81 5.08 29.09 -9.15
N ASP A 82 5.97 29.97 -8.70
CA ASP A 82 6.77 29.78 -7.47
C ASP A 82 5.93 29.76 -6.19
N GLU A 83 4.78 30.45 -6.16
CA GLU A 83 3.88 30.55 -5.00
C GLU A 83 2.72 29.53 -5.06
N TYR A 84 2.53 28.87 -6.20
CA TYR A 84 1.34 28.09 -6.49
C TYR A 84 1.18 26.84 -5.61
N ILE A 85 2.24 26.05 -5.42
CA ILE A 85 2.17 24.83 -4.59
C ILE A 85 1.87 25.19 -3.13
N ASP A 86 2.51 26.24 -2.59
CA ASP A 86 2.26 26.71 -1.22
C ASP A 86 0.78 27.12 -1.05
N LEU A 87 0.20 27.82 -2.04
CA LEU A 87 -1.23 28.17 -2.04
C LEU A 87 -2.12 26.92 -2.09
N VAL A 88 -1.81 25.93 -2.93
CA VAL A 88 -2.58 24.69 -3.01
C VAL A 88 -2.56 23.96 -1.67
N GLU A 89 -1.39 23.85 -1.03
CA GLU A 89 -1.26 23.24 0.29
C GLU A 89 -2.04 23.99 1.37
N GLU A 90 -1.99 25.32 1.36
CA GLU A 90 -2.79 26.17 2.25
C GLU A 90 -4.29 25.89 2.09
N ARG A 91 -4.80 25.92 0.86
CA ARG A 91 -6.23 25.70 0.58
C ARG A 91 -6.66 24.27 0.86
N VAL A 92 -5.82 23.27 0.61
CA VAL A 92 -6.11 21.87 0.99
C VAL A 92 -6.18 21.73 2.51
N ALA A 93 -5.28 22.34 3.26
CA ALA A 93 -5.33 22.32 4.72
C ALA A 93 -6.62 22.98 5.24
N GLU A 94 -7.08 24.07 4.63
CA GLU A 94 -8.39 24.66 4.92
C GLU A 94 -9.55 23.70 4.60
N ALA A 95 -9.49 22.99 3.47
CA ALA A 95 -10.52 22.04 3.05
C ALA A 95 -10.62 20.86 4.02
N GLU A 96 -9.48 20.33 4.46
CA GLU A 96 -9.40 19.27 5.46
C GLU A 96 -9.99 19.71 6.81
N GLN A 97 -9.71 20.95 7.24
CA GLN A 97 -10.30 21.53 8.44
C GLN A 97 -11.82 21.68 8.31
N ALA A 98 -12.31 22.21 7.19
CA ALA A 98 -13.75 22.36 6.92
C ALA A 98 -14.48 21.01 6.90
N LYS A 99 -13.91 20.01 6.20
CA LYS A 99 -14.42 18.64 6.15
C LYS A 99 -14.47 17.99 7.54
N THR A 100 -13.39 18.15 8.31
CA THR A 100 -13.32 17.69 9.69
C THR A 100 -14.40 18.34 10.56
N ARG A 101 -14.59 19.65 10.43
CA ARG A 101 -15.62 20.41 11.15
C ARG A 101 -17.03 19.93 10.82
N LEU A 102 -17.35 19.77 9.54
CA LEU A 102 -18.66 19.30 9.10
C LEU A 102 -18.95 17.87 9.58
N ASN A 103 -17.97 16.97 9.51
CA ASN A 103 -18.11 15.61 10.01
C ASN A 103 -18.32 15.56 11.53
N ALA A 104 -17.61 16.41 12.28
CA ALA A 104 -17.78 16.54 13.73
C ALA A 104 -19.21 16.98 14.09
N ILE A 105 -19.70 18.05 13.44
CA ILE A 105 -21.07 18.57 13.65
C ILE A 105 -22.12 17.53 13.27
N ALA A 106 -21.94 16.82 12.15
CA ALA A 106 -22.87 15.78 11.71
C ALA A 106 -22.99 14.64 12.74
N LYS A 107 -21.86 14.18 13.29
CA LYS A 107 -21.85 13.19 14.37
C LYS A 107 -22.55 13.70 15.63
N TYR A 108 -22.24 14.92 16.06
CA TYR A 108 -22.90 15.54 17.22
C TYR A 108 -24.42 15.64 17.04
N ASN A 109 -24.88 16.14 15.88
CA ASN A 109 -26.29 16.30 15.57
C ASN A 109 -27.05 14.97 15.53
N SER A 110 -26.45 13.92 14.97
CA SER A 110 -27.02 12.56 14.94
C SER A 110 -27.25 12.02 16.36
N MET A 111 -26.27 12.22 17.26
CA MET A 111 -26.41 11.83 18.66
C MET A 111 -27.47 12.67 19.39
N ALA A 112 -27.49 13.99 19.19
CA ALA A 112 -28.51 14.88 19.77
C ALA A 112 -29.93 14.46 19.36
N GLN A 113 -30.13 14.08 18.10
CA GLN A 113 -31.40 13.54 17.61
C GLN A 113 -31.74 12.20 18.29
N SER A 114 -30.80 11.26 18.36
CA SER A 114 -31.01 9.97 19.04
C SER A 114 -31.41 10.14 20.51
N VAL A 115 -30.80 11.09 21.22
CA VAL A 115 -31.14 11.39 22.61
C VAL A 115 -32.55 11.97 22.72
N ALA A 116 -32.93 12.91 21.85
CA ALA A 116 -34.28 13.45 21.80
C ALA A 116 -35.34 12.36 21.54
N ASP A 117 -35.09 11.47 20.57
CA ASP A 117 -35.95 10.34 20.24
C ASP A 117 -36.12 9.38 21.42
N LYS A 118 -35.04 9.09 22.15
CA LYS A 118 -35.06 8.24 23.36
C LYS A 118 -35.85 8.89 24.49
N LEU A 119 -35.69 10.20 24.71
CA LEU A 119 -36.44 10.94 25.71
C LEU A 119 -37.93 11.00 25.36
N GLU A 120 -38.28 11.17 24.09
CA GLU A 120 -39.67 11.16 23.62
C GLU A 120 -40.30 9.78 23.84
N LYS A 121 -39.57 8.70 23.52
CA LYS A 121 -40.01 7.32 23.76
C LYS A 121 -40.17 7.02 25.25
N ALA A 122 -39.23 7.44 26.11
CA ALA A 122 -39.33 7.26 27.56
C ALA A 122 -40.53 8.01 28.16
N GLN A 123 -40.81 9.22 27.67
CA GLN A 123 -42.01 9.97 28.07
C GLN A 123 -43.30 9.27 27.61
N ALA A 124 -43.33 8.73 26.38
CA ALA A 124 -44.46 7.95 25.88
C ALA A 124 -44.71 6.69 26.72
N ASP A 125 -43.67 5.95 27.07
CA ASP A 125 -43.77 4.73 27.87
C ASP A 125 -44.23 5.02 29.32
N SER A 126 -43.78 6.13 29.92
CA SER A 126 -44.24 6.58 31.24
C SER A 126 -45.74 6.96 31.28
N SER A 127 -46.32 7.33 30.13
CA SER A 127 -47.72 7.74 30.01
C SER A 127 -48.70 6.56 29.88
N ASN A 128 -48.22 5.36 29.55
CA ASN A 128 -49.03 4.15 29.35
C ASN A 128 -49.44 3.44 30.65
N ASN A 129 -48.99 3.91 31.81
CA ASN A 129 -49.36 3.32 33.10
C ASN A 129 -50.53 4.07 33.79
N LYS A 130 -51.72 4.10 33.17
CA LYS A 130 -52.99 4.45 33.87
C LYS A 130 -54.19 3.64 33.37
N GLY A 131 -54.89 3.03 34.32
CA GLY A 131 -55.96 2.06 34.11
C GLY A 131 -57.24 2.55 33.43
N LEU A 132 -57.92 1.59 32.81
CA LEU A 132 -59.37 1.40 32.59
C LEU A 132 -60.27 2.54 32.07
N PHE A 133 -59.79 3.75 31.78
CA PHE A 133 -60.59 4.79 31.12
C PHE A 133 -59.79 5.57 30.08
N SER A 134 -59.55 4.96 28.91
CA SER A 134 -59.05 5.65 27.72
C SER A 134 -60.21 6.22 26.91
N LYS A 135 -60.37 7.53 26.98
CA LYS A 135 -60.96 8.40 25.95
C LYS A 135 -60.70 9.81 26.46
N TRP A 136 -60.22 10.69 25.59
CA TRP A 136 -59.77 12.07 25.84
C TRP A 136 -58.27 12.26 26.09
N THR A 137 -57.54 12.30 24.96
CA THR A 137 -56.33 13.09 24.61
C THR A 137 -55.03 12.97 25.42
N GLN A 138 -53.94 12.61 24.72
CA GLN A 138 -52.66 13.31 24.80
C GLN A 138 -52.06 13.45 23.38
N ASN A 139 -51.84 14.69 22.94
CA ASN A 139 -50.90 15.01 21.87
C ASN A 139 -49.50 14.66 22.39
N GLY A 140 -48.75 13.84 21.67
CA GLY A 140 -47.31 13.66 21.95
C GLY A 140 -46.61 15.01 21.89
N LYS A 141 -45.84 15.34 22.92
CA LYS A 141 -44.90 16.45 22.88
C LYS A 141 -43.66 15.95 22.15
N THR A 142 -43.44 16.42 20.93
CA THR A 142 -42.17 16.27 20.23
C THR A 142 -41.07 16.96 21.06
N ILE A 143 -39.94 16.29 21.27
CA ILE A 143 -38.75 16.88 21.91
C ILE A 143 -37.82 17.32 20.79
N GLU A 144 -37.58 18.63 20.65
CA GLU A 144 -36.64 19.14 19.65
C GLU A 144 -35.19 18.88 20.10
N ALA A 145 -34.38 18.29 19.20
CA ALA A 145 -32.96 18.08 19.43
C ALA A 145 -32.19 19.41 19.33
N SER A 146 -31.21 19.62 20.22
CA SER A 146 -30.32 20.79 20.19
C SER A 146 -29.18 20.55 19.19
N THR A 147 -29.44 20.84 17.91
CA THR A 147 -28.46 20.66 16.82
C THR A 147 -27.63 21.92 16.57
N LEU A 148 -26.41 21.73 16.08
CA LEU A 148 -25.55 22.79 15.55
C LEU A 148 -25.80 22.99 14.05
N SER A 149 -25.70 24.23 13.61
CA SER A 149 -25.76 24.56 12.18
C SER A 149 -24.48 24.12 11.48
N THR A 150 -24.60 23.49 10.33
CA THR A 150 -23.48 23.21 9.40
C THR A 150 -23.12 24.43 8.54
N GLY A 151 -23.68 25.60 8.84
CA GLY A 151 -23.64 26.79 7.99
C GLY A 151 -24.98 27.05 7.29
N THR A 152 -25.00 28.07 6.43
CA THR A 152 -26.19 28.48 5.69
C THR A 152 -26.45 27.51 4.54
N VAL A 153 -27.41 26.60 4.69
CA VAL A 153 -27.88 25.73 3.60
C VAL A 153 -29.01 26.46 2.87
N TYR A 154 -28.75 26.87 1.63
CA TYR A 154 -29.76 27.47 0.78
C TYR A 154 -30.70 26.37 0.28
N THR A 155 -31.94 26.33 0.76
CA THR A 155 -32.94 25.35 0.32
C THR A 155 -33.84 25.87 -0.80
N ALA A 156 -33.66 27.14 -1.18
CA ALA A 156 -34.39 27.82 -2.24
C ALA A 156 -33.53 29.00 -2.75
N GLU A 157 -33.76 29.38 -4.00
CA GLU A 157 -33.14 30.57 -4.60
C GLU A 157 -33.51 31.82 -3.79
N GLN A 158 -32.49 32.61 -3.45
CA GLN A 158 -32.66 33.91 -2.84
C GLN A 158 -32.43 35.01 -3.88
N THR A 159 -33.25 36.06 -3.83
CA THR A 159 -33.11 37.20 -4.73
C THR A 159 -33.09 38.51 -3.94
N THR A 160 -32.24 39.44 -4.36
CA THR A 160 -32.21 40.81 -3.85
C THR A 160 -32.88 41.74 -4.86
N VAL A 161 -33.69 42.68 -4.36
CA VAL A 161 -34.33 43.72 -5.18
C VAL A 161 -33.66 45.05 -4.90
N TYR A 162 -32.98 45.61 -5.90
CA TYR A 162 -32.31 46.91 -5.78
C TYR A 162 -33.31 48.07 -5.92
N GLU A 163 -32.89 49.28 -5.51
CA GLU A 163 -33.75 50.48 -5.51
C GLU A 163 -34.27 50.88 -6.90
N ASP A 164 -33.63 50.40 -7.97
CA ASP A 164 -34.03 50.60 -9.37
C ASP A 164 -35.00 49.52 -9.90
N GLY A 165 -35.33 48.51 -9.07
CA GLY A 165 -36.23 47.41 -9.42
C GLY A 165 -35.56 46.20 -10.06
N LYS A 166 -34.23 46.16 -10.15
CA LYS A 166 -33.48 44.97 -10.62
C LYS A 166 -33.58 43.86 -9.57
N ILE A 167 -33.92 42.65 -10.00
CA ILE A 167 -33.93 41.43 -9.17
C ILE A 167 -32.69 40.62 -9.55
N GLU A 168 -31.77 40.39 -8.60
CA GLU A 168 -30.59 39.53 -8.81
C GLU A 168 -30.61 38.34 -7.87
N THR A 169 -30.22 37.18 -8.39
CA THR A 169 -30.00 35.97 -7.62
C THR A 169 -28.78 36.15 -6.70
N VAL A 170 -28.93 35.78 -5.43
CA VAL A 170 -27.84 35.81 -4.45
C VAL A 170 -27.08 34.49 -4.52
N TYR A 171 -25.77 34.58 -4.74
CA TYR A 171 -24.86 33.44 -4.72
C TYR A 171 -24.20 33.29 -3.35
N PRO A 172 -24.09 32.06 -2.80
CA PRO A 172 -23.36 31.83 -1.56
C PRO A 172 -21.85 32.02 -1.75
N ASN A 173 -21.09 32.18 -0.65
CA ASN A 173 -19.63 32.03 -0.71
C ASN A 173 -19.28 30.57 -1.07
N ALA A 174 -18.11 30.35 -1.66
CA ALA A 174 -17.64 29.01 -1.96
C ALA A 174 -17.59 28.13 -0.70
N THR A 175 -18.08 26.89 -0.82
CA THR A 175 -18.12 25.92 0.28
C THR A 175 -16.83 25.12 0.42
N SER A 176 -16.13 24.88 -0.70
CA SER A 176 -14.78 24.34 -0.70
C SER A 176 -13.80 25.49 -0.95
N PRO A 177 -12.65 25.54 -0.25
CA PRO A 177 -11.59 26.50 -0.53
C PRO A 177 -10.79 26.17 -1.80
N ILE A 178 -10.99 24.99 -2.37
CA ILE A 178 -10.31 24.50 -3.58
C ILE A 178 -11.21 23.53 -4.36
N ASP A 179 -11.54 23.87 -5.61
CA ASP A 179 -12.39 23.04 -6.47
C ASP A 179 -11.70 22.70 -7.79
N ILE A 180 -11.06 23.68 -8.42
CA ILE A 180 -10.38 23.55 -9.72
C ILE A 180 -8.93 23.97 -9.56
N LEU A 181 -8.03 23.15 -10.11
CA LEU A 181 -6.58 23.29 -10.06
C LEU A 181 -6.01 23.34 -11.48
N MET A 182 -5.01 24.18 -11.72
CA MET A 182 -4.09 24.04 -12.86
C MET A 182 -2.93 23.10 -12.50
N ILE A 183 -2.40 22.42 -13.51
CA ILE A 183 -1.24 21.53 -13.40
C ILE A 183 -0.27 21.92 -14.52
N ASP A 184 0.96 22.25 -14.13
CA ASP A 184 2.04 22.63 -15.03
C ASP A 184 3.07 21.51 -15.07
N GLY A 185 2.96 20.66 -16.10
CA GLY A 185 3.89 19.55 -16.35
C GLY A 185 3.71 18.32 -15.47
N LYS A 186 4.54 17.31 -15.76
CA LYS A 186 4.46 15.97 -15.16
C LYS A 186 4.84 15.97 -13.68
N GLU A 187 5.89 16.70 -13.29
CA GLU A 187 6.35 16.73 -11.90
C GLU A 187 5.25 17.22 -10.94
N MET A 188 4.54 18.27 -11.32
CA MET A 188 3.42 18.79 -10.55
C MET A 188 2.26 17.78 -10.49
N TYR A 189 1.96 17.11 -11.60
CA TYR A 189 0.94 16.05 -11.62
C TYR A 189 1.28 14.93 -10.64
N ASP A 190 2.49 14.38 -10.72
CA ASP A 190 2.94 13.28 -9.87
C ASP A 190 2.92 13.70 -8.39
N TYR A 191 3.32 14.94 -8.09
CA TYR A 191 3.26 15.50 -6.74
C TYR A 191 1.83 15.51 -6.20
N LEU A 192 0.90 16.13 -6.92
CA LEU A 192 -0.50 16.27 -6.51
C LEU A 192 -1.21 14.91 -6.42
N ASP A 193 -0.88 13.97 -7.33
CA ASP A 193 -1.47 12.64 -7.31
C ASP A 193 -0.96 11.79 -6.14
N SER A 194 0.34 11.88 -5.81
CA SER A 194 0.91 11.19 -4.64
C SER A 194 0.30 11.62 -3.30
N LYS A 195 -0.33 12.81 -3.27
CA LYS A 195 -1.02 13.38 -2.13
C LYS A 195 -2.54 13.14 -2.15
N ASP A 196 -3.07 12.44 -3.16
CA ASP A 196 -4.49 12.24 -3.39
C ASP A 196 -5.29 13.55 -3.55
N TYR A 197 -4.67 14.62 -4.08
CA TYR A 197 -5.33 15.92 -4.26
C TYR A 197 -6.21 15.97 -5.52
N LEU A 198 -6.02 15.04 -6.45
CA LEU A 198 -6.71 14.99 -7.74
C LEU A 198 -7.86 13.96 -7.72
N LEU A 199 -9.03 14.37 -8.21
CA LEU A 199 -10.20 13.49 -8.32
C LEU A 199 -10.17 12.70 -9.65
N SER A 200 -10.45 11.40 -9.59
CA SER A 200 -10.67 10.60 -10.81
C SER A 200 -11.92 11.06 -11.55
N VAL A 201 -11.77 11.34 -12.85
CA VAL A 201 -12.86 11.81 -13.72
C VAL A 201 -13.17 10.84 -14.86
N SER A 202 -12.43 9.73 -14.96
CA SER A 202 -12.56 8.69 -16.00
C SER A 202 -14.01 8.28 -16.28
N ASP A 203 -14.77 7.95 -15.24
CA ASP A 203 -16.16 7.52 -15.35
C ASP A 203 -17.10 8.63 -15.86
N LYS A 204 -16.88 9.87 -15.41
CA LYS A 204 -17.66 11.04 -15.84
C LYS A 204 -17.41 11.40 -17.29
N LEU A 205 -16.17 11.30 -17.76
CA LEU A 205 -15.79 11.59 -19.15
C LEU A 205 -16.47 10.63 -20.14
N VAL A 206 -16.67 9.37 -19.75
CA VAL A 206 -17.32 8.37 -20.60
C VAL A 206 -18.84 8.53 -20.61
N ASN A 207 -19.45 8.83 -19.46
CA ASN A 207 -20.91 8.73 -19.28
C ASN A 207 -21.66 10.07 -19.34
N GLU A 208 -21.02 11.18 -18.95
CA GLU A 208 -21.69 12.47 -18.73
C GLU A 208 -21.04 13.59 -19.57
N PHE A 209 -19.71 13.73 -19.55
CA PHE A 209 -18.97 14.83 -20.15
C PHE A 209 -18.23 14.42 -21.45
N THR A 210 -18.99 13.85 -22.39
CA THR A 210 -18.43 13.30 -23.64
C THR A 210 -17.83 14.36 -24.58
N LYS A 211 -18.08 15.65 -24.38
CA LYS A 211 -17.53 16.70 -25.26
C LYS A 211 -16.02 16.86 -25.12
N PHE A 212 -15.43 16.55 -23.97
CA PHE A 212 -13.97 16.59 -23.85
C PHE A 212 -13.31 15.72 -24.92
N LYS A 213 -13.79 14.48 -25.12
CA LYS A 213 -13.29 13.58 -26.18
C LYS A 213 -13.64 14.01 -27.61
N GLN A 214 -14.53 14.99 -27.79
CA GLN A 214 -14.86 15.57 -29.09
C GLN A 214 -14.01 16.80 -29.43
N TYR A 215 -13.59 17.55 -28.40
CA TYR A 215 -12.88 18.82 -28.53
C TYR A 215 -11.39 18.73 -28.22
N ILE A 216 -10.94 17.67 -27.54
CA ILE A 216 -9.55 17.39 -27.20
C ILE A 216 -9.05 16.25 -28.10
N TYR A 217 -7.82 16.37 -28.63
CA TYR A 217 -7.26 15.36 -29.51
C TYR A 217 -7.13 14.00 -28.78
N PRO A 218 -7.53 12.86 -29.38
CA PRO A 218 -7.63 11.58 -28.68
C PRO A 218 -6.33 11.13 -28.00
N THR A 219 -5.19 11.42 -28.61
CA THR A 219 -3.86 11.05 -28.11
C THR A 219 -3.63 11.49 -26.67
N PHE A 220 -4.08 12.68 -26.26
CA PHE A 220 -3.90 13.14 -24.87
C PHE A 220 -4.51 12.17 -23.86
N PHE A 221 -5.80 11.84 -24.00
CA PHE A 221 -6.48 10.94 -23.06
C PHE A 221 -5.97 9.50 -23.17
N GLU A 222 -5.73 9.01 -24.39
CA GLU A 222 -5.24 7.64 -24.62
C GLU A 222 -3.86 7.42 -23.99
N GLN A 223 -2.95 8.39 -24.13
CA GLN A 223 -1.60 8.30 -23.55
C GLN A 223 -1.61 8.59 -22.05
N LEU A 224 -2.40 9.55 -21.57
CA LEU A 224 -2.54 9.83 -20.14
C LEU A 224 -3.02 8.59 -19.38
N GLU A 225 -4.05 7.91 -19.88
CA GLU A 225 -4.56 6.66 -19.30
C GLU A 225 -3.53 5.52 -19.38
N THR A 226 -2.75 5.44 -20.47
CA THR A 226 -1.69 4.43 -20.63
C THR A 226 -0.54 4.62 -19.63
N ILE A 227 -0.13 5.86 -19.40
CA ILE A 227 1.02 6.20 -18.55
C ILE A 227 0.65 6.15 -17.06
N THR A 228 -0.53 6.66 -16.70
CA THR A 228 -0.91 6.86 -15.29
C THR A 228 -1.91 5.84 -14.76
N GLY A 229 -2.58 5.09 -15.64
CA GLY A 229 -3.60 4.09 -15.29
C GLY A 229 -4.98 4.67 -14.91
N ASP A 230 -5.14 5.99 -14.82
CA ASP A 230 -6.41 6.67 -14.53
C ASP A 230 -6.41 8.11 -15.07
N ILE A 231 -7.57 8.67 -15.40
CA ILE A 231 -7.70 10.07 -15.85
C ILE A 231 -8.17 10.93 -14.68
N LYS A 232 -7.24 11.69 -14.09
CA LYS A 232 -7.49 12.61 -12.96
C LYS A 232 -7.37 14.10 -13.32
N ALA A 233 -6.97 14.40 -14.54
CA ALA A 233 -6.87 15.76 -15.07
C ALA A 233 -7.41 15.83 -16.50
N ILE A 234 -7.90 17.00 -16.88
CA ILE A 234 -8.29 17.34 -18.24
C ILE A 234 -7.08 17.99 -18.92
N PRO A 235 -6.48 17.32 -19.91
CA PRO A 235 -5.34 17.86 -20.64
C PRO A 235 -5.76 19.07 -21.45
N ASN A 236 -4.88 20.07 -21.56
CA ASN A 236 -5.09 21.16 -22.50
C ASN A 236 -4.90 20.63 -23.92
N ASN A 237 -5.87 20.91 -24.80
CA ASN A 237 -5.68 20.64 -26.21
C ASN A 237 -4.83 21.75 -26.85
N ASN A 238 -3.52 21.50 -26.92
CA ASN A 238 -2.51 22.36 -27.52
C ASN A 238 -1.77 21.61 -28.66
N LEU A 239 -0.60 22.13 -29.05
CA LEU A 239 0.27 21.51 -30.06
C LEU A 239 1.00 20.32 -29.41
N LEU A 240 0.81 19.11 -29.95
CA LEU A 240 1.39 17.88 -29.38
C LEU A 240 2.89 17.71 -29.70
N ALA A 241 3.32 18.26 -30.83
CA ALA A 241 4.66 18.07 -31.37
C ALA A 241 4.93 19.05 -32.52
N GLU A 242 6.20 19.21 -32.88
CA GLU A 242 6.66 20.13 -33.93
C GLU A 242 7.43 19.40 -35.03
N TYR A 243 7.31 19.89 -36.27
CA TYR A 243 8.22 19.49 -37.34
C TYR A 243 9.60 20.12 -37.11
N THR A 244 10.65 19.50 -37.65
CA THR A 244 11.94 20.17 -37.85
C THR A 244 12.08 20.58 -39.31
N TYR A 245 12.25 21.87 -39.56
CA TYR A 245 12.37 22.46 -40.89
C TYR A 245 13.79 22.94 -41.19
N LEU A 246 14.21 22.70 -42.43
CA LEU A 246 15.32 23.39 -43.07
C LEU A 246 14.80 24.67 -43.73
N VAL A 247 15.43 25.80 -43.42
CA VAL A 247 15.12 27.11 -43.97
C VAL A 247 16.34 27.66 -44.69
N VAL A 248 16.24 27.92 -46.00
CA VAL A 248 17.36 28.40 -46.84
C VAL A 248 16.97 29.67 -47.57
N ASP A 249 17.81 30.71 -47.50
CA ASP A 249 17.58 31.98 -48.20
C ASP A 249 17.52 31.75 -49.72
N LYS A 250 16.42 32.16 -50.36
CA LYS A 250 16.19 31.89 -51.79
C LYS A 250 17.19 32.59 -52.69
N ASP A 251 17.50 33.85 -52.41
CA ASP A 251 18.42 34.64 -53.23
C ASP A 251 19.82 34.02 -53.20
N ILE A 252 20.22 33.48 -52.06
CA ILE A 252 21.50 32.78 -51.89
C ILE A 252 21.46 31.39 -52.56
N ALA A 253 20.41 30.59 -52.32
CA ALA A 253 20.27 29.27 -52.93
C ALA A 253 20.28 29.34 -54.47
N ASP A 254 19.48 30.25 -55.04
CA ASP A 254 19.40 30.47 -56.49
C ASP A 254 20.72 30.99 -57.08
N LYS A 255 21.44 31.84 -56.34
CA LYS A 255 22.74 32.36 -56.77
C LYS A 255 23.80 31.26 -56.92
N TYR A 256 23.71 30.22 -56.09
CA TYR A 256 24.66 29.12 -56.06
C TYR A 256 24.12 27.81 -56.67
N ASP A 257 22.91 27.82 -57.25
CA ASP A 257 22.25 26.64 -57.86
C ASP A 257 22.08 25.48 -56.87
N PHE A 258 21.75 25.80 -55.61
CA PHE A 258 21.58 24.83 -54.53
C PHE A 258 20.17 24.23 -54.54
N ASP A 259 20.07 22.90 -54.69
CA ASP A 259 18.80 22.18 -54.71
C ASP A 259 18.34 21.79 -53.30
N VAL A 260 17.52 22.65 -52.69
CA VAL A 260 17.00 22.44 -51.32
C VAL A 260 16.16 21.16 -51.21
N GLU A 261 15.47 20.75 -52.28
CA GLU A 261 14.63 19.55 -52.28
C GLU A 261 15.46 18.26 -52.21
N ALA A 262 16.74 18.31 -52.57
CA ALA A 262 17.64 17.17 -52.50
C ALA A 262 18.25 16.92 -51.11
N VAL A 263 18.03 17.82 -50.14
CA VAL A 263 18.67 17.77 -48.81
C VAL A 263 17.91 16.85 -47.85
N ASP A 264 18.38 15.65 -47.61
CA ASP A 264 17.72 14.70 -46.69
C ASP A 264 18.41 14.62 -45.32
N SER A 265 19.66 15.06 -45.23
CA SER A 265 20.40 15.23 -43.96
C SER A 265 21.31 16.46 -44.00
N TYR A 266 21.87 16.84 -42.85
CA TYR A 266 22.69 18.06 -42.75
C TYR A 266 24.00 18.00 -43.54
N ASP A 267 24.51 16.81 -43.87
CA ASP A 267 25.73 16.65 -44.70
C ASP A 267 25.51 17.09 -46.15
N ASP A 268 24.29 16.94 -46.67
CA ASP A 268 23.90 17.40 -48.02
C ASP A 268 24.02 18.93 -48.16
N LEU A 269 24.02 19.69 -47.06
CA LEU A 269 24.09 21.16 -47.08
C LEU A 269 25.40 21.70 -47.69
N ASP A 270 26.52 20.98 -47.55
CA ASP A 270 27.81 21.39 -48.11
C ASP A 270 28.43 20.35 -49.07
N ALA A 271 27.66 19.34 -49.49
CA ALA A 271 28.14 18.26 -50.35
C ALA A 271 28.77 18.77 -51.66
N ASP A 272 28.20 19.82 -52.25
CA ASP A 272 28.70 20.51 -53.45
C ASP A 272 29.44 21.85 -53.14
N GLY A 273 29.75 22.08 -51.85
CA GLY A 273 30.49 23.25 -51.37
C GLY A 273 29.65 24.53 -51.24
N PHE A 274 28.33 24.42 -51.04
CA PHE A 274 27.42 25.57 -50.91
C PHE A 274 27.75 26.45 -49.69
N LEU A 275 27.85 25.87 -48.49
CA LEU A 275 28.18 26.60 -47.27
C LEU A 275 29.56 27.26 -47.37
N ALA A 276 30.54 26.55 -47.94
CA ALA A 276 31.87 27.09 -48.19
C ALA A 276 31.85 28.32 -49.13
N GLN A 277 31.00 28.28 -50.16
CA GLN A 277 30.82 29.39 -51.10
C GLN A 277 30.14 30.59 -50.45
N VAL A 278 29.10 30.35 -49.64
CA VAL A 278 28.43 31.40 -48.86
C VAL A 278 29.43 32.04 -47.90
N LYS A 279 30.19 31.26 -47.14
CA LYS A 279 31.19 31.75 -46.18
C LYS A 279 32.24 32.66 -46.83
N ALA A 280 32.66 32.32 -48.04
CA ALA A 280 33.72 33.04 -48.74
C ALA A 280 33.25 34.33 -49.42
N ASN A 281 31.97 34.39 -49.84
CA ASN A 281 31.50 35.38 -50.80
C ASN A 281 30.30 36.22 -50.33
N GLU A 282 29.53 35.75 -49.35
CA GLU A 282 28.40 36.48 -48.78
C GLU A 282 28.76 37.11 -47.43
N ASN A 283 28.06 38.19 -47.09
CA ASN A 283 28.18 38.84 -45.79
C ASN A 283 26.94 38.52 -44.93
N VAL A 284 26.69 37.22 -44.74
CA VAL A 284 25.63 36.66 -43.89
C VAL A 284 26.19 35.56 -43.00
N THR A 285 25.45 35.21 -41.95
CA THR A 285 25.71 33.98 -41.19
C THR A 285 25.48 32.76 -42.09
N VAL A 286 26.36 31.76 -42.06
CA VAL A 286 26.19 30.59 -42.93
C VAL A 286 25.10 29.67 -42.36
N LEU A 287 25.26 29.23 -41.11
CA LEU A 287 24.23 28.53 -40.33
C LEU A 287 23.87 29.34 -39.08
N ALA A 288 22.59 29.67 -38.93
CA ALA A 288 22.11 30.49 -37.81
C ALA A 288 22.12 29.76 -36.46
N THR A 289 21.75 28.48 -36.47
CA THR A 289 21.70 27.61 -35.29
C THR A 289 22.52 26.36 -35.54
N GLU A 290 23.01 25.77 -34.45
CA GLU A 290 23.52 24.41 -34.47
C GLU A 290 22.31 23.48 -34.23
N PRO A 291 21.91 22.67 -35.22
CA PRO A 291 20.74 21.81 -35.07
C PRO A 291 21.03 20.57 -34.23
N ASP A 292 19.99 20.00 -33.61
CA ASP A 292 20.06 18.69 -32.98
C ASP A 292 20.08 17.56 -34.03
N ALA A 293 20.54 16.37 -33.61
CA ALA A 293 20.56 15.17 -34.44
C ALA A 293 19.14 14.72 -34.81
N LEU A 294 18.89 14.51 -36.10
CA LEU A 294 17.59 14.04 -36.60
C LEU A 294 17.34 12.57 -36.22
N GLY A 295 16.10 12.27 -35.82
CA GLY A 295 15.63 10.91 -35.57
C GLY A 295 16.15 10.27 -34.28
N ILE A 296 16.77 11.05 -33.38
CA ILE A 296 17.24 10.58 -32.07
C ILE A 296 16.19 10.88 -31.01
N TYR A 297 15.85 9.85 -30.23
CA TYR A 297 14.95 9.96 -29.10
C TYR A 297 15.66 9.48 -27.84
N THR A 298 15.48 10.19 -26.74
CA THR A 298 16.05 9.87 -25.42
C THR A 298 14.92 9.63 -24.42
N TYR A 299 15.15 8.72 -23.47
CA TYR A 299 14.18 8.44 -22.40
C TYR A 299 14.48 9.22 -21.12
N PHE A 300 15.76 9.38 -20.80
CA PHE A 300 16.21 10.15 -19.64
C PHE A 300 16.55 11.57 -20.08
N GLU A 301 16.13 12.55 -19.29
CA GLU A 301 16.62 13.91 -19.42
C GLU A 301 18.08 14.04 -18.93
N GLY A 302 18.75 15.12 -19.35
CA GLY A 302 20.10 15.46 -18.88
C GLY A 302 21.24 14.73 -19.60
N ASP A 303 22.39 14.62 -18.93
CA ASP A 303 23.64 14.11 -19.53
C ASP A 303 23.69 12.56 -19.60
N VAL A 304 22.61 11.92 -20.06
CA VAL A 304 22.49 10.46 -20.18
C VAL A 304 22.62 10.02 -21.64
N ALA A 305 23.60 9.17 -21.94
CA ALA A 305 23.89 8.72 -23.32
C ALA A 305 23.01 7.53 -23.77
N VAL A 306 21.72 7.55 -23.47
CA VAL A 306 20.77 6.47 -23.75
C VAL A 306 19.66 6.97 -24.67
N GLY A 307 19.47 6.27 -25.78
CA GLY A 307 18.41 6.61 -26.71
C GLY A 307 18.18 5.56 -27.78
N THR A 308 17.43 5.94 -28.78
CA THR A 308 17.16 5.13 -29.96
C THR A 308 17.15 6.00 -31.20
N TYR A 309 17.37 5.38 -32.35
CA TYR A 309 17.25 6.03 -33.65
C TYR A 309 16.09 5.45 -34.44
N TYR A 310 15.29 6.34 -35.02
CA TYR A 310 14.30 6.01 -36.04
C TYR A 310 14.35 7.05 -37.16
N ASN A 311 13.86 6.65 -38.32
CA ASN A 311 13.87 7.54 -39.48
C ASN A 311 13.05 8.81 -39.15
N PRO A 312 13.60 10.03 -39.38
CA PRO A 312 12.94 11.27 -38.99
C PRO A 312 11.65 11.57 -39.77
N ILE A 313 11.43 10.95 -40.93
CA ILE A 313 10.21 11.12 -41.73
C ILE A 313 9.20 10.00 -41.43
N TYR A 314 9.63 8.74 -41.38
CA TYR A 314 8.70 7.60 -41.22
C TYR A 314 8.46 7.20 -39.76
N GLY A 315 9.31 7.61 -38.84
CA GLY A 315 9.18 7.30 -37.42
C GLY A 315 9.29 5.81 -37.09
N TYR A 316 8.65 5.45 -35.97
CA TYR A 316 8.48 4.07 -35.52
C TYR A 316 7.09 3.52 -35.89
N SER A 317 7.01 2.26 -36.32
CA SER A 317 5.73 1.60 -36.64
C SER A 317 5.63 0.20 -36.05
N VAL A 318 4.72 0.02 -35.08
CA VAL A 318 4.39 -1.28 -34.48
C VAL A 318 3.91 -2.28 -35.53
N ALA A 319 3.17 -1.83 -36.54
CA ALA A 319 2.60 -2.67 -37.59
C ALA A 319 3.65 -3.25 -38.54
N GLU A 320 4.80 -2.59 -38.68
CA GLU A 320 5.92 -3.04 -39.51
C GLU A 320 6.84 -4.03 -38.78
N GLY A 321 6.62 -4.25 -37.48
CA GLY A 321 7.38 -5.22 -36.69
C GLY A 321 8.85 -4.84 -36.51
N THR A 322 9.16 -3.54 -36.56
CA THR A 322 10.50 -3.04 -36.26
C THR A 322 10.82 -3.28 -34.79
N ASP A 323 11.92 -3.98 -34.53
CA ASP A 323 12.39 -4.34 -33.19
C ASP A 323 12.86 -3.07 -32.46
N PHE A 324 12.22 -2.73 -31.33
CA PHE A 324 12.59 -1.58 -30.51
C PHE A 324 13.88 -1.88 -29.75
N LYS A 325 14.87 -0.98 -29.88
CA LYS A 325 16.20 -1.18 -29.30
C LYS A 325 16.71 0.10 -28.68
N VAL A 326 16.66 0.14 -27.36
CA VAL A 326 17.44 1.11 -26.57
C VAL A 326 18.92 0.82 -26.78
N ARG A 327 19.70 1.86 -27.11
CA ARG A 327 21.13 1.78 -27.41
C ARG A 327 21.88 2.91 -26.72
N ASN A 328 23.19 2.74 -26.66
CA ASN A 328 24.07 3.88 -26.40
C ASN A 328 24.01 4.86 -27.57
N LEU A 329 23.89 6.17 -27.29
CA LEU A 329 23.91 7.21 -28.33
C LEU A 329 25.21 7.18 -29.17
N PHE A 330 26.36 6.92 -28.57
CA PHE A 330 27.66 6.79 -29.26
C PHE A 330 27.79 5.53 -30.12
N ASP A 331 26.88 4.56 -29.98
CA ASP A 331 26.76 3.41 -30.88
C ASP A 331 25.88 3.68 -32.11
N ILE A 332 25.11 4.77 -32.11
CA ILE A 332 24.20 5.15 -33.18
C ILE A 332 24.98 5.98 -34.22
N PRO A 333 25.22 5.44 -35.43
CA PRO A 333 25.99 6.14 -36.46
C PRO A 333 25.41 7.51 -36.81
N GLU A 334 24.09 7.63 -36.85
CA GLU A 334 23.39 8.88 -37.17
C GLU A 334 23.67 9.97 -36.14
N TYR A 335 23.76 9.62 -34.85
CA TYR A 335 24.14 10.55 -33.79
C TYR A 335 25.63 10.91 -33.87
N THR A 336 26.53 9.92 -33.98
CA THR A 336 27.98 10.20 -34.00
C THR A 336 28.40 10.98 -35.24
N ASN A 337 27.85 10.66 -36.41
CA ASN A 337 28.16 11.36 -37.65
C ASN A 337 27.67 12.81 -37.59
N HIS A 338 26.51 13.04 -36.98
CA HIS A 338 26.00 14.39 -36.75
C HIS A 338 26.98 15.21 -35.88
N LEU A 339 27.46 14.67 -34.77
CA LEU A 339 28.42 15.37 -33.90
C LEU A 339 29.74 15.70 -34.62
N ILE A 340 30.26 14.78 -35.45
CA ILE A 340 31.46 15.00 -36.27
C ILE A 340 31.22 16.13 -37.27
N LEU A 341 30.08 16.10 -37.97
CA LEU A 341 29.71 17.11 -38.95
C LEU A 341 29.55 18.50 -38.30
N MET A 342 28.91 18.58 -37.14
CA MET A 342 28.75 19.85 -36.43
C MET A 342 30.12 20.40 -35.99
N GLU A 343 31.05 19.56 -35.55
CA GLU A 343 32.42 20.02 -35.27
C GLU A 343 33.14 20.52 -36.53
N GLU A 344 33.04 19.81 -37.66
CA GLU A 344 33.59 20.27 -38.94
C GLU A 344 33.03 21.65 -39.33
N TYR A 345 31.72 21.85 -39.16
CA TYR A 345 31.05 23.12 -39.44
C TYR A 345 31.50 24.24 -38.48
N ARG A 346 31.78 23.92 -37.20
CA ARG A 346 32.39 24.85 -36.24
C ARG A 346 33.81 25.24 -36.65
N GLU A 347 34.65 24.28 -37.03
CA GLU A 347 36.03 24.55 -37.47
C GLU A 347 36.09 25.40 -38.75
N ASN A 348 35.15 25.18 -39.67
CA ASN A 348 34.98 25.98 -40.88
C ASN A 348 34.32 27.35 -40.60
N GLY A 349 33.88 27.60 -39.36
CA GLY A 349 33.30 28.86 -38.92
C GLY A 349 31.94 29.14 -39.55
N TYR A 350 31.13 28.11 -39.80
CA TYR A 350 29.80 28.26 -40.40
C TYR A 350 28.75 28.80 -39.41
N PHE A 351 28.89 28.48 -38.12
CA PHE A 351 28.01 29.01 -37.07
C PHE A 351 28.36 30.45 -36.65
N ALA A 352 27.38 31.15 -36.09
CA ALA A 352 27.42 32.60 -35.88
C ALA A 352 28.06 33.07 -34.55
N GLU A 353 28.63 34.27 -34.56
CA GLU A 353 28.46 35.25 -33.48
C GLU A 353 27.37 36.26 -33.92
N LYS A 354 26.10 36.00 -33.55
CA LYS A 354 24.86 36.80 -33.76
C LYS A 354 24.85 37.84 -34.90
N SER A 355 24.18 37.50 -36.02
CA SER A 355 23.73 38.41 -37.09
C SER A 355 22.29 38.08 -37.49
N ASP A 356 21.48 39.09 -37.82
CA ASP A 356 20.06 38.95 -38.20
C ASP A 356 19.86 38.29 -39.59
N ALA A 357 20.88 38.27 -40.45
CA ALA A 357 20.83 37.64 -41.77
C ALA A 357 21.62 36.33 -41.81
N PHE A 358 21.01 35.27 -42.36
CA PHE A 358 21.58 33.93 -42.49
C PHE A 358 21.31 33.31 -43.87
N ALA A 359 22.13 32.35 -44.28
CA ALA A 359 21.90 31.56 -45.49
C ALA A 359 21.09 30.29 -45.22
N VAL A 360 21.42 29.57 -44.15
CA VAL A 360 20.71 28.37 -43.71
C VAL A 360 20.34 28.48 -42.24
N ASN A 361 19.16 28.00 -41.89
CA ASN A 361 18.71 27.82 -40.51
C ASN A 361 17.93 26.51 -40.39
N VAL A 362 17.95 25.92 -39.20
CA VAL A 362 17.12 24.77 -38.86
C VAL A 362 16.30 25.16 -37.66
N VAL A 363 14.98 25.04 -37.80
CA VAL A 363 14.01 25.51 -36.81
C VAL A 363 12.93 24.46 -36.58
N LYS A 364 12.47 24.36 -35.33
CA LYS A 364 11.26 23.60 -35.01
C LYS A 364 10.05 24.51 -35.14
N GLY A 365 8.92 23.94 -35.56
CA GLY A 365 7.67 24.68 -35.66
C GLY A 365 6.51 23.83 -36.17
N ASN A 366 5.33 24.45 -36.19
CA ASN A 366 4.11 23.86 -36.72
C ASN A 366 3.98 24.08 -38.25
N ALA A 367 2.91 23.55 -38.85
CA ALA A 367 2.65 23.62 -40.28
C ALA A 367 2.48 25.04 -40.87
N SER A 368 2.41 26.11 -40.06
CA SER A 368 2.34 27.50 -40.54
C SER A 368 3.66 28.00 -41.13
N LEU A 369 4.79 27.45 -40.69
CA LEU A 369 6.11 28.00 -40.97
C LEU A 369 6.44 28.14 -42.48
N PRO A 370 6.09 27.18 -43.37
CA PRO A 370 6.26 27.36 -44.81
C PRO A 370 5.46 28.53 -45.38
N ALA A 371 4.30 28.88 -44.82
CA ALA A 371 3.52 30.03 -45.25
C ALA A 371 4.11 31.36 -44.72
N GLU A 372 4.67 31.35 -43.51
CA GLU A 372 5.26 32.54 -42.88
C GLU A 372 6.60 32.95 -43.50
N LEU A 373 7.46 31.99 -43.81
CA LEU A 373 8.81 32.23 -44.31
C LEU A 373 8.96 32.01 -45.81
N GLY A 374 7.97 31.36 -46.44
CA GLY A 374 8.05 30.87 -47.81
C GLY A 374 8.16 31.92 -48.89
N ASP A 375 8.04 33.21 -48.58
CA ASP A 375 8.28 34.30 -49.54
C ASP A 375 9.79 34.52 -49.77
N ASP A 376 10.56 34.63 -48.69
CA ASP A 376 12.00 34.94 -48.71
C ASP A 376 12.89 33.67 -48.65
N TYR A 377 12.34 32.55 -48.14
CA TYR A 377 13.08 31.32 -47.87
C TYR A 377 12.47 30.08 -48.54
N TYR A 378 13.31 29.12 -48.91
CA TYR A 378 12.90 27.74 -49.14
C TYR A 378 12.75 27.04 -47.79
N VAL A 379 11.62 26.38 -47.56
CA VAL A 379 11.30 25.69 -46.31
C VAL A 379 11.01 24.22 -46.60
N LYS A 380 11.85 23.31 -46.11
CA LYS A 380 11.73 21.85 -46.30
C LYS A 380 11.60 21.12 -44.96
N VAL A 381 10.70 20.15 -44.85
CA VAL A 381 10.60 19.26 -43.68
C VAL A 381 11.79 18.30 -43.67
N LEU A 382 12.55 18.26 -42.57
CA LEU A 382 13.59 17.27 -42.31
C LEU A 382 13.13 16.18 -41.32
N GLN A 383 12.22 16.52 -40.40
CA GLN A 383 11.63 15.57 -39.45
C GLN A 383 10.15 15.88 -39.22
N ASN A 384 9.35 14.81 -39.20
CA ASN A 384 7.92 14.86 -38.86
C ASN A 384 7.70 15.10 -37.35
N PRO A 385 6.49 15.52 -36.94
CA PRO A 385 6.22 15.81 -35.54
C PRO A 385 6.05 14.50 -34.75
N PHE A 386 6.78 14.36 -33.64
CA PHE A 386 6.68 13.21 -32.74
C PHE A 386 6.27 13.65 -31.33
N VAL A 387 5.22 13.02 -30.81
CA VAL A 387 4.67 13.31 -29.48
C VAL A 387 5.57 12.70 -28.42
N GLU A 388 6.08 13.54 -27.54
CA GLU A 388 6.90 13.17 -26.38
C GLU A 388 6.06 13.16 -25.10
N MET A 389 6.63 12.66 -24.00
CA MET A 389 5.90 12.47 -22.75
C MET A 389 5.41 13.79 -22.16
N ASP A 390 6.27 14.79 -22.11
CA ASP A 390 5.98 16.06 -21.45
C ASP A 390 4.82 16.79 -22.12
N ALA A 391 4.70 16.66 -23.44
CA ALA A 391 3.59 17.24 -24.21
C ALA A 391 2.21 16.73 -23.76
N ILE A 392 2.11 15.55 -23.13
CA ILE A 392 0.83 15.04 -22.60
C ILE A 392 0.42 15.74 -21.31
N PHE A 393 1.41 16.15 -20.50
CA PHE A 393 1.20 16.79 -19.19
C PHE A 393 1.36 18.31 -19.23
N ASP A 394 1.72 18.86 -20.39
CA ASP A 394 1.91 20.28 -20.63
C ASP A 394 0.58 21.04 -20.53
N GLY A 395 0.36 21.62 -19.35
CA GLY A 395 -0.84 22.33 -18.98
C GLY A 395 -2.10 21.48 -18.91
N MET A 396 -2.56 21.22 -17.69
CA MET A 396 -3.81 20.50 -17.46
C MET A 396 -4.65 21.23 -16.42
N MET A 397 -5.94 20.89 -16.38
CA MET A 397 -6.83 21.32 -15.30
C MET A 397 -7.46 20.11 -14.63
N ALA A 398 -7.42 20.07 -13.30
CA ALA A 398 -7.98 18.98 -12.52
C ALA A 398 -9.09 19.47 -11.59
N VAL A 399 -9.95 18.54 -11.21
CA VAL A 399 -10.92 18.73 -10.14
C VAL A 399 -10.28 18.24 -8.86
N SER A 400 -10.29 19.07 -7.81
CA SER A 400 -9.76 18.68 -6.51
C SER A 400 -10.58 17.55 -5.89
N SER A 401 -9.92 16.61 -5.19
CA SER A 401 -10.59 15.60 -4.36
C SER A 401 -11.42 16.20 -3.21
N TYR A 402 -11.25 17.50 -2.94
CA TYR A 402 -11.98 18.29 -1.95
C TYR A 402 -13.13 19.11 -2.54
N THR A 403 -13.40 19.01 -3.84
CA THR A 403 -14.44 19.84 -4.48
C THR A 403 -15.80 19.73 -3.80
N ALA A 404 -16.53 20.84 -3.72
CA ALA A 404 -17.90 20.88 -3.23
C ALA A 404 -18.88 20.20 -4.20
N ASP A 405 -18.62 20.25 -5.51
CA ASP A 405 -19.46 19.64 -6.53
C ASP A 405 -18.66 19.33 -7.81
N GLU A 406 -18.30 18.05 -7.97
CA GLU A 406 -17.61 17.52 -9.14
C GLU A 406 -18.30 17.86 -10.46
N THR A 407 -19.64 17.79 -10.51
CA THR A 407 -20.38 18.01 -11.77
C THR A 407 -20.33 19.48 -12.16
N ARG A 408 -20.41 20.40 -11.20
CA ARG A 408 -20.27 21.84 -11.46
C ARG A 408 -18.84 22.19 -11.86
N ALA A 409 -17.83 21.65 -11.20
CA ALA A 409 -16.43 21.87 -11.56
C ALA A 409 -16.16 21.40 -13.01
N LEU A 410 -16.62 20.19 -13.38
CA LEU A 410 -16.49 19.68 -14.74
C LEU A 410 -17.27 20.48 -15.78
N GLN A 411 -18.41 21.11 -15.43
CA GLN A 411 -19.12 22.04 -16.32
C GLN A 411 -18.29 23.28 -16.66
N ILE A 412 -17.58 23.83 -15.67
CA ILE A 412 -16.66 24.96 -15.87
C ILE A 412 -15.49 24.53 -16.77
N LEU A 413 -14.86 23.39 -16.48
CA LEU A 413 -13.78 22.86 -17.32
C LEU A 413 -14.24 22.54 -18.74
N GLU A 414 -15.45 21.99 -18.93
CA GLU A 414 -16.02 21.75 -20.27
C GLU A 414 -16.24 23.09 -20.99
N ALA A 415 -16.74 24.12 -20.30
CA ALA A 415 -16.93 25.44 -20.87
C ALA A 415 -15.61 26.10 -21.31
N ILE A 416 -14.56 26.00 -20.49
CA ILE A 416 -13.21 26.47 -20.85
C ILE A 416 -12.71 25.78 -22.13
N ASN A 417 -12.98 24.48 -22.29
CA ASN A 417 -12.50 23.70 -23.42
C ASN A 417 -13.41 23.72 -24.66
N THR A 418 -14.62 24.30 -24.58
CA THR A 418 -15.62 24.25 -25.68
C THR A 418 -16.29 25.59 -26.01
N ASN A 419 -16.13 26.63 -25.19
CA ASN A 419 -16.71 27.95 -25.40
C ASN A 419 -15.61 29.00 -25.66
N PRO A 420 -15.54 29.55 -26.88
CA PRO A 420 -14.54 30.56 -27.22
C PRO A 420 -14.57 31.80 -26.32
N GLU A 421 -15.74 32.28 -25.92
CA GLU A 421 -15.84 33.47 -25.06
C GLU A 421 -15.19 33.21 -23.69
N VAL A 422 -15.48 32.05 -23.08
CA VAL A 422 -14.93 31.66 -21.78
C VAL A 422 -13.41 31.49 -21.84
N LYS A 423 -12.91 30.75 -22.86
CA LYS A 423 -11.47 30.54 -23.06
C LYS A 423 -10.73 31.87 -23.22
N ASN A 424 -11.24 32.78 -24.04
CA ASN A 424 -10.59 34.06 -24.29
C ASN A 424 -10.62 35.01 -23.09
N ILE A 425 -11.70 34.99 -22.29
CA ILE A 425 -11.73 35.77 -21.05
C ILE A 425 -10.70 35.22 -20.06
N LEU A 426 -10.65 33.89 -19.87
CA LEU A 426 -9.66 33.30 -18.97
C LEU A 426 -8.23 33.56 -19.44
N GLN A 427 -7.96 33.50 -20.75
CA GLN A 427 -6.63 33.70 -21.33
C GLN A 427 -6.16 35.16 -21.34
N TYR A 428 -7.01 36.09 -21.79
CA TYR A 428 -6.62 37.47 -22.09
C TYR A 428 -7.25 38.53 -21.19
N GLY A 429 -8.20 38.14 -20.32
CA GLY A 429 -8.96 39.06 -19.48
C GLY A 429 -10.14 39.69 -20.22
N VAL A 430 -10.42 40.97 -19.98
CA VAL A 430 -11.63 41.63 -20.50
C VAL A 430 -11.36 42.28 -21.87
N ALA A 431 -12.19 41.96 -22.87
CA ALA A 431 -12.14 42.60 -24.19
C ALA A 431 -12.68 44.04 -24.17
N TYR A 432 -12.09 44.93 -24.96
CA TYR A 432 -12.60 46.29 -25.15
C TYR A 432 -13.91 46.30 -25.96
N ASP A 433 -14.95 46.93 -25.41
CA ASP A 433 -16.29 47.01 -26.02
C ASP A 433 -16.64 48.42 -26.56
N GLY A 434 -15.72 49.37 -26.45
CA GLY A 434 -15.93 50.78 -26.80
C GLY A 434 -16.19 51.70 -25.61
N GLU A 435 -16.57 51.17 -24.45
CA GLU A 435 -16.97 51.94 -23.28
C GLU A 435 -16.25 51.54 -21.97
N ASN A 436 -15.54 50.40 -21.96
CA ASN A 436 -14.89 49.80 -20.77
C ASN A 436 -13.35 49.98 -20.68
N ASP A 437 -12.81 51.12 -21.12
CA ASP A 437 -11.35 51.36 -21.24
C ASP A 437 -10.55 51.16 -19.93
N GLU A 438 -11.17 51.36 -18.77
CA GLU A 438 -10.51 51.24 -17.46
C GLU A 438 -10.20 49.80 -17.05
N VAL A 439 -10.93 48.82 -17.59
CA VAL A 439 -10.80 47.38 -17.24
C VAL A 439 -10.40 46.50 -18.42
N ALA A 440 -10.48 47.01 -19.65
CA ALA A 440 -10.15 46.24 -20.85
C ALA A 440 -8.66 45.92 -20.94
N ASN A 441 -8.33 44.64 -21.14
CA ASN A 441 -6.97 44.13 -21.29
C ASN A 441 -6.55 44.00 -22.76
N TYR A 442 -7.51 43.78 -23.67
CA TYR A 442 -7.21 43.58 -25.08
C TYR A 442 -8.27 44.11 -26.04
N ASP A 443 -7.86 44.40 -27.28
CA ASP A 443 -8.75 44.69 -28.41
C ASP A 443 -8.83 43.47 -29.34
N LEU A 444 -10.02 43.20 -29.87
CA LEU A 444 -10.19 42.21 -30.94
C LEU A 444 -9.87 42.85 -32.29
N VAL A 445 -8.92 42.28 -33.01
CA VAL A 445 -8.48 42.76 -34.33
C VAL A 445 -9.04 41.87 -35.41
N GLU A 446 -9.89 42.41 -36.28
CA GLU A 446 -10.40 41.71 -37.46
C GLU A 446 -9.33 41.72 -38.56
N VAL A 447 -8.95 40.54 -39.04
CA VAL A 447 -7.95 40.34 -40.10
C VAL A 447 -8.64 39.73 -41.31
N GLU A 448 -8.49 40.35 -42.49
CA GLU A 448 -9.01 39.83 -43.76
C GLU A 448 -7.83 39.51 -44.70
N THR A 449 -7.80 38.29 -45.24
CA THR A 449 -6.78 37.86 -46.19
C THR A 449 -7.07 38.35 -47.61
N GLU A 450 -6.05 38.33 -48.48
CA GLU A 450 -6.22 38.64 -49.92
C GLU A 450 -7.25 37.72 -50.61
N ASP A 451 -7.48 36.52 -50.07
CA ASP A 451 -8.47 35.55 -50.53
C ASP A 451 -9.90 35.81 -49.99
N GLY A 452 -10.08 36.86 -49.17
CA GLY A 452 -11.37 37.24 -48.58
C GLY A 452 -11.81 36.37 -47.41
N LYS A 453 -10.88 35.67 -46.72
CA LYS A 453 -11.17 35.03 -45.43
C LYS A 453 -11.02 36.08 -44.33
N THR A 454 -12.01 36.15 -43.44
CA THR A 454 -11.99 37.02 -42.27
C THR A 454 -11.79 36.19 -41.01
N GLY A 455 -10.87 36.61 -40.16
CA GLY A 455 -10.61 36.02 -38.84
C GLY A 455 -10.27 37.09 -37.79
N TYR A 456 -9.87 36.65 -36.61
CA TYR A 456 -9.60 37.54 -35.49
C TYR A 456 -8.29 37.19 -34.79
N THR A 457 -7.56 38.23 -34.37
CA THR A 457 -6.40 38.15 -33.48
C THR A 457 -6.57 39.13 -32.32
N VAL A 458 -5.65 39.07 -31.37
CA VAL A 458 -5.66 39.92 -30.18
C VAL A 458 -4.61 41.03 -30.31
N ALA A 459 -4.93 42.24 -29.86
CA ALA A 459 -3.96 43.29 -29.59
C ALA A 459 -4.01 43.68 -28.12
N ARG A 460 -2.89 43.57 -27.40
CA ARG A 460 -2.84 43.83 -25.96
C ARG A 460 -2.91 45.34 -25.70
N ARG A 461 -3.74 45.75 -24.74
CA ARG A 461 -3.89 47.16 -24.31
C ARG A 461 -2.98 47.48 -23.12
N ASN A 462 -2.79 46.52 -22.24
CA ASN A 462 -1.97 46.62 -21.04
C ASN A 462 -1.43 45.24 -20.66
N ASN A 463 -0.60 45.21 -19.62
CA ASN A 463 0.01 44.00 -19.08
C ASN A 463 -0.55 43.65 -17.69
N THR A 464 -1.76 44.10 -17.36
CA THR A 464 -2.30 43.95 -15.99
C THR A 464 -2.98 42.61 -15.75
N TYR A 465 -3.15 41.79 -16.79
CA TYR A 465 -3.61 40.40 -16.72
C TYR A 465 -2.91 39.60 -17.80
N MET A 466 -2.19 38.55 -17.42
CA MET A 466 -1.46 37.67 -18.33
C MET A 466 -1.50 36.23 -17.84
N MET A 467 -1.93 35.33 -18.72
CA MET A 467 -1.94 33.89 -18.49
C MET A 467 -1.14 33.19 -19.58
N ASP A 468 -0.57 32.05 -19.24
CA ASP A 468 0.00 31.15 -20.23
C ASP A 468 -1.12 30.42 -20.99
N ASN A 469 -1.10 30.51 -22.32
CA ASN A 469 -2.06 29.83 -23.18
C ASN A 469 -1.98 28.30 -23.04
N ALA A 470 -0.80 27.77 -22.67
CA ALA A 470 -0.60 26.36 -22.35
C ALA A 470 -1.37 25.94 -21.08
N LEU A 471 -1.69 26.85 -20.15
CA LEU A 471 -2.37 26.51 -18.89
C LEU A 471 -3.87 26.80 -18.88
N THR A 472 -4.41 27.52 -19.87
CA THR A 472 -5.81 28.01 -19.85
C THR A 472 -6.79 27.17 -20.70
N GLY A 473 -6.47 25.91 -20.96
CA GLY A 473 -7.33 24.95 -21.67
C GLY A 473 -7.36 25.16 -23.19
N ASN A 474 -8.21 24.41 -23.90
CA ASN A 474 -8.19 24.20 -25.35
C ASN A 474 -7.84 25.45 -26.20
N VAL A 475 -6.65 25.47 -26.81
CA VAL A 475 -6.16 26.62 -27.60
C VAL A 475 -7.03 26.88 -28.83
N TYR A 476 -7.69 25.86 -29.38
CA TYR A 476 -8.56 25.99 -30.55
C TYR A 476 -9.82 26.83 -30.30
N MET A 477 -10.17 27.06 -29.02
CA MET A 477 -11.26 27.96 -28.63
C MET A 477 -10.77 29.40 -28.40
N GLY A 478 -9.46 29.62 -28.29
CA GLY A 478 -8.85 30.94 -28.12
C GLY A 478 -8.68 31.69 -29.45
N TYR A 479 -8.43 32.99 -29.39
CA TYR A 479 -7.87 33.75 -30.51
C TYR A 479 -6.34 33.63 -30.50
N PRO A 480 -5.67 33.62 -31.67
CA PRO A 480 -4.21 33.73 -31.72
C PRO A 480 -3.72 35.02 -31.06
N GLU A 481 -2.53 34.95 -30.46
CA GLU A 481 -1.90 36.07 -29.76
C GLU A 481 -1.49 37.21 -30.69
N GLU A 482 -1.12 38.35 -30.11
CA GLU A 482 -0.63 39.51 -30.85
C GLU A 482 0.63 39.14 -31.67
N GLY A 483 0.58 39.39 -32.97
CA GLY A 483 1.67 39.06 -33.90
C GLY A 483 1.58 37.67 -34.53
N GLN A 484 0.68 36.80 -34.07
CA GLN A 484 0.43 35.50 -34.71
C GLN A 484 -0.55 35.63 -35.90
N ILE A 485 -0.47 34.67 -36.82
CA ILE A 485 -1.42 34.57 -37.94
C ILE A 485 -2.79 34.09 -37.44
N PHE A 486 -3.88 34.59 -38.02
CA PHE A 486 -5.24 34.31 -37.52
C PHE A 486 -5.68 32.85 -37.70
N ASP A 487 -5.09 32.11 -38.64
CA ASP A 487 -5.38 30.71 -38.95
C ASP A 487 -4.37 29.71 -38.35
N LEU A 488 -3.54 30.15 -37.40
CA LEU A 488 -2.55 29.33 -36.67
C LEU A 488 -3.14 28.01 -36.16
N TRP A 489 -4.36 28.05 -35.65
CA TRP A 489 -5.08 26.90 -35.12
C TRP A 489 -5.41 25.82 -36.14
N ASP A 490 -5.57 26.18 -37.42
CA ASP A 490 -5.76 25.18 -38.46
C ASP A 490 -4.44 24.46 -38.78
N TYR A 491 -3.31 25.16 -38.70
CA TYR A 491 -1.97 24.57 -38.81
C TYR A 491 -1.60 23.69 -37.61
N TYR A 492 -2.02 24.06 -36.39
CA TYR A 492 -1.86 23.20 -35.20
C TYR A 492 -2.64 21.88 -35.37
N LYS A 493 -3.87 21.94 -35.88
CA LYS A 493 -4.66 20.72 -36.17
C LYS A 493 -3.99 19.85 -37.22
N GLU A 494 -3.47 20.46 -38.29
CA GLU A 494 -2.72 19.75 -39.33
C GLU A 494 -1.49 19.06 -38.73
N THR A 495 -0.71 19.78 -37.94
CA THR A 495 0.49 19.26 -37.26
C THR A 495 0.15 18.10 -36.31
N ASN A 496 -0.89 18.24 -35.49
CA ASN A 496 -1.33 17.16 -34.59
C ASN A 496 -1.85 15.94 -35.36
N LEU A 497 -2.50 16.13 -36.51
CA LEU A 497 -2.97 15.03 -37.37
C LEU A 497 -1.82 14.26 -38.05
N ASP A 498 -0.73 14.97 -38.37
CA ASP A 498 0.48 14.40 -38.94
C ASP A 498 1.41 13.80 -37.87
N SER A 499 1.18 14.12 -36.59
CA SER A 499 2.02 13.66 -35.50
C SER A 499 1.94 12.16 -35.26
N ALA A 500 3.08 11.55 -34.94
CA ALA A 500 3.18 10.16 -34.50
C ALA A 500 3.70 10.10 -33.06
N LEU A 501 3.41 9.02 -32.33
CA LEU A 501 3.97 8.85 -31.00
C LEU A 501 5.48 8.59 -31.08
N SER A 502 6.25 9.17 -30.17
CA SER A 502 7.65 8.80 -30.03
C SER A 502 7.78 7.31 -29.64
N PRO A 503 8.91 6.65 -29.94
CA PRO A 503 9.12 5.25 -29.61
C PRO A 503 8.96 4.92 -28.12
N PHE A 504 9.39 5.83 -27.23
CA PHE A 504 9.32 5.64 -25.79
C PHE A 504 7.90 5.81 -25.22
N MET A 505 6.97 6.40 -25.98
CA MET A 505 5.54 6.39 -25.65
C MET A 505 4.89 5.02 -25.93
N TYR A 506 5.37 4.28 -26.94
CA TYR A 506 4.92 2.92 -27.21
C TYR A 506 5.52 1.88 -26.26
N PHE A 507 6.76 2.08 -25.83
CA PHE A 507 7.48 1.22 -24.88
C PHE A 507 7.84 2.03 -23.64
N TYR A 508 6.79 2.43 -22.91
CA TYR A 508 6.96 3.11 -21.64
C TYR A 508 7.65 2.18 -20.65
N VAL A 509 8.85 2.54 -20.23
CA VAL A 509 9.59 1.83 -19.19
C VAL A 509 9.04 2.30 -17.85
N ASP A 510 8.27 1.47 -17.17
CA ASP A 510 7.87 1.77 -15.79
C ASP A 510 8.97 1.39 -14.78
N ASP A 511 8.78 1.73 -13.51
CA ASP A 511 9.74 1.43 -12.45
C ASP A 511 10.00 -0.08 -12.28
N GLU A 512 9.01 -0.93 -12.57
CA GLU A 512 9.15 -2.39 -12.47
C GLU A 512 10.00 -2.94 -13.64
N GLU A 513 9.79 -2.43 -14.86
CA GLU A 513 10.63 -2.73 -16.02
C GLU A 513 12.06 -2.24 -15.80
N LEU A 514 12.24 -1.05 -15.21
CA LEU A 514 13.55 -0.53 -14.83
C LEU A 514 14.25 -1.41 -13.78
N ASP A 515 13.52 -1.90 -12.78
CA ASP A 515 14.01 -2.85 -11.77
C ASP A 515 14.40 -4.22 -12.39
N GLY A 516 13.63 -4.69 -13.37
CA GLY A 516 13.94 -5.88 -14.16
C GLY A 516 15.23 -5.71 -14.97
N MET A 517 15.39 -4.56 -15.65
CA MET A 517 16.60 -4.20 -16.37
C MET A 517 17.81 -4.13 -15.43
N LEU A 518 17.66 -3.55 -14.23
CA LEU A 518 18.68 -3.49 -13.18
C LEU A 518 19.14 -4.88 -12.75
N THR A 519 18.20 -5.81 -12.56
CA THR A 519 18.52 -7.19 -12.18
C THR A 519 19.37 -7.87 -13.24
N GLU A 520 19.06 -7.68 -14.52
CA GLU A 520 19.84 -8.23 -15.63
C GLU A 520 21.21 -7.55 -15.78
N ILE A 521 21.32 -6.23 -15.52
CA ILE A 521 22.59 -5.50 -15.49
C ILE A 521 23.53 -6.10 -14.42
N LEU A 522 23.05 -6.23 -13.19
CA LEU A 522 23.82 -6.80 -12.08
C LEU A 522 24.18 -8.25 -12.35
N LYS A 523 23.26 -9.03 -12.92
CA LYS A 523 23.51 -10.42 -13.32
C LYS A 523 24.65 -10.51 -14.33
N ARG A 524 24.64 -9.69 -15.39
CA ARG A 524 25.72 -9.65 -16.38
C ARG A 524 27.05 -9.25 -15.76
N ALA A 525 27.08 -8.20 -14.95
CA ALA A 525 28.28 -7.74 -14.24
C ALA A 525 28.90 -8.86 -13.39
N CYS A 526 28.08 -9.48 -12.54
CA CYS A 526 28.52 -10.56 -11.66
C CYS A 526 29.03 -11.78 -12.45
N LEU A 527 28.29 -12.20 -13.49
CA LEU A 527 28.67 -13.37 -14.27
C LEU A 527 29.91 -13.12 -15.13
N THR A 528 30.10 -11.91 -15.66
CA THR A 528 31.31 -11.53 -16.42
C THR A 528 32.56 -11.68 -15.54
N GLU A 529 32.52 -11.15 -14.31
CA GLU A 529 33.61 -11.29 -13.36
C GLU A 529 33.86 -12.76 -12.97
N VAL A 530 32.81 -13.53 -12.78
CA VAL A 530 32.89 -14.95 -12.45
C VAL A 530 33.44 -15.78 -13.62
N PHE A 531 33.20 -15.34 -14.85
CA PHE A 531 33.63 -16.04 -16.06
C PHE A 531 35.07 -15.70 -16.49
N GLU A 532 35.54 -14.48 -16.22
CA GLU A 532 36.88 -14.03 -16.61
C GLU A 532 38.02 -14.97 -16.10
N PRO A 533 38.08 -15.37 -14.81
CA PRO A 533 39.14 -16.26 -14.30
C PRO A 533 39.15 -17.65 -14.94
N ILE A 534 38.01 -18.08 -15.51
CA ILE A 534 37.86 -19.40 -16.15
C ILE A 534 37.88 -19.31 -17.68
N GLY A 535 38.15 -18.12 -18.23
CA GLY A 535 38.30 -17.91 -19.68
C GLY A 535 36.99 -18.08 -20.45
N ILE A 536 35.85 -17.86 -19.79
CA ILE A 536 34.54 -17.83 -20.42
C ILE A 536 34.21 -16.38 -20.75
N ASP A 537 33.78 -16.13 -21.98
CA ASP A 537 33.19 -14.86 -22.37
C ASP A 537 31.67 -14.91 -22.13
N TYR A 538 31.11 -13.89 -21.47
CA TYR A 538 29.69 -13.87 -21.11
C TYR A 538 28.78 -13.85 -22.36
N ASP A 539 29.16 -13.11 -23.39
CA ASP A 539 28.33 -12.98 -24.59
C ASP A 539 28.38 -14.25 -25.45
N GLU A 540 29.54 -14.89 -25.55
CA GLU A 540 29.64 -16.22 -26.12
C GLU A 540 28.84 -17.26 -25.31
N TYR A 541 28.86 -17.17 -23.97
CA TYR A 541 28.09 -18.03 -23.08
C TYR A 541 26.59 -17.92 -23.34
N GLN A 542 26.05 -16.71 -23.43
CA GLN A 542 24.64 -16.46 -23.73
C GLN A 542 24.28 -16.90 -25.16
N ARG A 543 25.08 -16.50 -26.16
CA ARG A 543 24.82 -16.78 -27.58
C ARG A 543 24.80 -18.27 -27.90
N LEU A 544 25.59 -19.07 -27.18
CA LEU A 544 25.70 -20.51 -27.38
C LEU A 544 24.71 -21.33 -26.55
N ASP A 545 23.71 -20.70 -25.94
CA ASP A 545 22.70 -21.42 -25.18
C ASP A 545 22.02 -22.52 -26.01
N GLY A 546 21.74 -23.65 -25.36
CA GLY A 546 21.19 -24.84 -26.00
C GLY A 546 22.14 -25.60 -26.94
N THR A 547 23.36 -25.11 -27.20
CA THR A 547 24.35 -25.80 -28.03
C THR A 547 25.28 -26.72 -27.22
N THR A 548 25.97 -27.65 -27.88
CA THR A 548 26.98 -28.52 -27.22
C THR A 548 28.12 -27.71 -26.58
N GLN A 549 28.53 -26.62 -27.24
CA GLN A 549 29.60 -25.74 -26.76
C GLN A 549 29.11 -24.93 -25.54
N GLY A 550 27.92 -24.33 -25.61
CA GLY A 550 27.32 -23.64 -24.46
C GLY A 550 27.09 -24.58 -23.26
N ASN A 551 26.61 -25.81 -23.49
CA ASN A 551 26.51 -26.83 -22.45
C ASN A 551 27.86 -27.20 -21.83
N THR A 552 28.96 -27.07 -22.58
CA THR A 552 30.31 -27.28 -22.05
C THR A 552 30.72 -26.12 -21.15
N MET A 553 30.51 -24.88 -21.59
CA MET A 553 30.77 -23.67 -20.80
C MET A 553 29.95 -23.64 -19.50
N ARG A 554 28.66 -24.03 -19.55
CA ARG A 554 27.78 -24.16 -18.36
C ARG A 554 28.31 -25.18 -17.35
N ARG A 555 28.84 -26.32 -17.81
CA ARG A 555 29.48 -27.32 -16.95
C ARG A 555 30.81 -26.82 -16.38
N GLU A 556 31.62 -26.14 -17.19
CA GLU A 556 32.89 -25.55 -16.75
C GLU A 556 32.67 -24.50 -15.65
N PHE A 557 31.70 -23.60 -15.85
CA PHE A 557 31.25 -22.65 -14.83
C PHE A 557 30.81 -23.37 -13.55
N LYS A 558 29.88 -24.34 -13.64
CA LYS A 558 29.43 -25.11 -12.47
C LYS A 558 30.61 -25.77 -11.75
N SER A 559 31.50 -26.43 -12.50
CA SER A 559 32.66 -27.14 -11.94
C SER A 559 33.68 -26.21 -11.29
N ALA A 560 33.92 -25.02 -11.85
CA ALA A 560 34.84 -24.04 -11.27
C ALA A 560 34.38 -23.53 -9.89
N TYR A 561 33.07 -23.41 -9.69
CA TYR A 561 32.46 -22.91 -8.45
C TYR A 561 31.76 -24.01 -7.64
N ILE A 562 32.14 -25.27 -7.85
CA ILE A 562 31.45 -26.43 -7.28
C ILE A 562 31.32 -26.39 -5.75
N SER A 563 32.35 -25.95 -5.03
CA SER A 563 32.31 -25.88 -3.56
C SER A 563 31.19 -24.97 -3.09
N PHE A 564 31.06 -23.78 -3.69
CA PHE A 564 30.02 -22.81 -3.35
C PHE A 564 28.62 -23.33 -3.71
N PHE A 565 28.45 -23.90 -4.90
CA PHE A 565 27.15 -24.40 -5.34
C PHE A 565 26.66 -25.61 -4.54
N VAL A 566 27.58 -26.49 -4.14
CA VAL A 566 27.25 -27.62 -3.28
C VAL A 566 26.86 -27.15 -1.86
N GLU A 567 27.49 -26.10 -1.34
CA GLU A 567 27.05 -25.47 -0.08
C GLU A 567 25.64 -24.87 -0.20
N CYS A 568 25.35 -24.18 -1.30
CA CYS A 568 24.02 -23.65 -1.56
C CYS A 568 22.98 -24.78 -1.60
N LEU A 569 23.26 -25.86 -2.34
CA LEU A 569 22.37 -27.04 -2.40
C LEU A 569 22.17 -27.69 -1.03
N ALA A 570 23.20 -27.69 -0.17
CA ALA A 570 23.12 -28.25 1.17
C ALA A 570 22.27 -27.41 2.12
N ALA A 571 22.19 -26.09 1.89
CA ALA A 571 21.34 -25.18 2.65
C ALA A 571 19.86 -25.25 2.25
N GLU A 572 19.54 -25.72 1.05
CA GLU A 572 18.18 -25.81 0.53
C GLU A 572 17.34 -26.90 1.24
N PRO A 573 16.17 -26.55 1.80
CA PRO A 573 15.31 -27.53 2.48
C PRO A 573 14.85 -28.64 1.52
N GLY A 574 15.03 -29.90 1.95
CA GLY A 574 14.51 -31.06 1.23
C GLY A 574 15.39 -31.59 0.09
N VAL A 575 16.59 -31.03 -0.14
CA VAL A 575 17.55 -31.57 -1.10
C VAL A 575 18.15 -32.88 -0.60
N GLN A 576 18.13 -33.92 -1.43
CA GLN A 576 18.67 -35.23 -1.08
C GLN A 576 20.20 -35.24 -1.17
N SER A 577 20.85 -35.71 -0.11
CA SER A 577 22.29 -35.96 -0.05
C SER A 577 22.61 -37.45 0.04
N THR A 578 23.73 -37.90 -0.52
CA THR A 578 24.28 -39.26 -0.34
C THR A 578 25.52 -39.24 0.56
N PRO A 579 25.80 -40.31 1.36
CA PRO A 579 26.99 -40.34 2.21
C PRO A 579 28.25 -40.71 1.40
N LEU A 580 29.39 -40.13 1.76
CA LEU A 580 30.71 -40.64 1.36
C LEU A 580 31.27 -41.50 2.51
N ASN A 581 31.35 -42.80 2.26
CA ASN A 581 31.64 -43.82 3.26
C ASN A 581 33.00 -44.46 3.01
N PHE A 582 33.83 -44.51 4.04
CA PHE A 582 35.07 -45.28 4.10
C PHE A 582 34.80 -46.58 4.84
N VAL A 583 35.06 -47.71 4.18
CA VAL A 583 34.63 -49.04 4.63
C VAL A 583 35.83 -49.93 4.91
N THR A 584 35.94 -50.45 6.12
CA THR A 584 36.98 -51.41 6.50
C THR A 584 36.36 -52.75 6.87
N LYS A 585 37.15 -53.82 6.93
CA LYS A 585 36.64 -55.16 7.33
C LYS A 585 37.23 -55.58 8.67
N GLY A 586 36.38 -55.89 9.64
CA GLY A 586 36.79 -56.17 11.01
C GLY A 586 37.59 -55.01 11.61
N THR A 587 38.52 -55.28 12.53
CA THR A 587 39.38 -54.24 13.09
C THR A 587 40.38 -53.77 12.04
N ALA A 588 40.23 -52.53 11.58
CA ALA A 588 41.16 -51.89 10.64
C ALA A 588 42.58 -51.78 11.19
N SER A 589 43.58 -51.73 10.31
CA SER A 589 44.97 -51.58 10.73
C SER A 589 45.21 -50.20 11.35
N ALA A 590 46.27 -50.06 12.16
CA ALA A 590 46.64 -48.76 12.72
C ALA A 590 46.93 -47.72 11.63
N LEU A 591 47.42 -48.16 10.47
CA LEU A 591 47.70 -47.30 9.32
C LEU A 591 46.41 -46.87 8.58
N ASP A 592 45.45 -47.78 8.37
CA ASP A 592 44.18 -47.44 7.73
C ASP A 592 43.33 -46.52 8.62
N ASN A 593 43.32 -46.76 9.94
CA ASN A 593 42.62 -45.90 10.90
C ASN A 593 43.25 -44.51 10.96
N ASP A 594 44.58 -44.39 10.95
CA ASP A 594 45.26 -43.09 10.95
C ASP A 594 44.99 -42.29 9.66
N PHE A 595 44.84 -42.97 8.52
CA PHE A 595 44.42 -42.32 7.28
C PHE A 595 42.95 -41.85 7.35
N ILE A 596 42.05 -42.64 7.94
CA ILE A 596 40.67 -42.21 8.18
C ILE A 596 40.62 -41.02 9.16
N GLU A 597 41.43 -41.04 10.24
CA GLU A 597 41.59 -39.90 11.16
C GLU A 597 42.08 -38.65 10.43
N PHE A 598 43.02 -38.80 9.48
CA PHE A 598 43.46 -37.69 8.63
C PHE A 598 42.31 -37.17 7.74
N VAL A 599 41.51 -38.04 7.12
CA VAL A 599 40.37 -37.59 6.29
C VAL A 599 39.30 -36.86 7.13
N LEU A 600 39.09 -37.28 8.37
CA LEU A 600 38.16 -36.64 9.31
C LEU A 600 38.70 -35.35 9.94
N SER A 601 39.99 -35.08 9.83
CA SER A 601 40.62 -33.87 10.37
C SER A 601 40.27 -32.60 9.57
N LYS A 602 40.57 -31.43 10.14
CA LYS A 602 40.45 -30.14 9.45
C LYS A 602 41.09 -30.13 8.07
N GLU A 603 42.30 -30.69 7.94
CA GLU A 603 43.05 -30.75 6.69
C GLU A 603 42.39 -31.69 5.66
N GLY A 604 41.91 -32.84 6.10
CA GLY A 604 41.21 -33.80 5.24
C GLY A 604 39.85 -33.30 4.77
N GLN A 605 39.08 -32.68 5.67
CA GLN A 605 37.79 -32.07 5.39
C GLN A 605 37.92 -30.88 4.42
N ALA A 606 39.00 -30.08 4.54
CA ALA A 606 39.28 -29.01 3.58
C ALA A 606 39.51 -29.56 2.15
N ILE A 607 40.25 -30.67 2.01
CA ILE A 607 40.45 -31.33 0.71
C ILE A 607 39.11 -31.82 0.13
N LEU A 608 38.26 -32.45 0.94
CA LEU A 608 36.94 -32.91 0.51
C LEU A 608 36.05 -31.77 -0.02
N LYS A 609 36.09 -30.61 0.63
CA LYS A 609 35.32 -29.42 0.24
C LYS A 609 35.70 -28.90 -1.15
N THR A 610 36.99 -28.92 -1.50
CA THR A 610 37.47 -28.43 -2.82
C THR A 610 36.95 -29.22 -4.01
N VAL A 611 36.41 -30.43 -3.79
CA VAL A 611 35.93 -31.34 -4.85
C VAL A 611 34.42 -31.58 -4.77
N GLY A 612 33.69 -30.72 -4.06
CA GLY A 612 32.22 -30.74 -4.04
C GLY A 612 31.58 -31.69 -3.02
N TYR A 613 32.27 -31.97 -1.91
CA TYR A 613 31.70 -32.64 -0.74
C TYR A 613 31.47 -31.65 0.39
N THR A 614 30.44 -31.89 1.21
CA THR A 614 30.19 -31.11 2.43
C THR A 614 30.69 -31.86 3.66
N VAL A 615 31.27 -31.12 4.59
CA VAL A 615 31.88 -31.67 5.80
C VAL A 615 30.83 -32.19 6.76
N LEU A 616 31.19 -33.17 7.58
CA LEU A 616 30.30 -33.67 8.64
C LEU A 616 30.32 -32.79 9.89
N ASP A 617 31.46 -32.14 10.14
CA ASP A 617 31.71 -31.23 11.25
C ASP A 617 32.57 -30.05 10.77
N GLU A 618 32.04 -28.84 10.86
CA GLU A 618 32.74 -27.62 10.48
C GLU A 618 33.89 -27.26 11.45
N ASN A 619 33.88 -27.83 12.66
CA ASN A 619 34.86 -27.60 13.72
C ASN A 619 35.82 -28.77 13.91
N ALA A 620 36.02 -29.61 12.88
CA ALA A 620 36.92 -30.75 12.95
C ALA A 620 38.32 -30.37 13.48
N ASP A 621 38.86 -31.19 14.38
CA ASP A 621 40.18 -30.98 14.96
C ASP A 621 41.30 -31.10 13.91
N PRO A 622 42.41 -30.33 14.05
CA PRO A 622 43.59 -30.50 13.20
C PRO A 622 44.19 -31.90 13.32
N TYR A 623 44.75 -32.41 12.23
CA TYR A 623 45.37 -33.73 12.22
C TYR A 623 46.59 -33.80 13.14
N VAL A 624 46.57 -34.76 14.07
CA VAL A 624 47.70 -35.02 14.98
C VAL A 624 48.57 -36.14 14.42
N LYS A 625 49.74 -35.76 13.88
CA LYS A 625 50.75 -36.69 13.37
C LYS A 625 51.16 -37.73 14.43
N LYS A 626 51.10 -39.01 14.06
CA LYS A 626 51.58 -40.16 14.84
C LYS A 626 53.02 -40.52 14.44
N ASN A 627 53.70 -41.31 15.28
CA ASN A 627 55.08 -41.73 15.01
C ASN A 627 55.12 -43.04 14.18
N ASN A 628 55.99 -43.09 13.17
CA ASN A 628 56.40 -44.31 12.43
C ASN A 628 55.31 -45.02 11.60
N MET A 629 54.40 -44.27 10.95
CA MET A 629 53.48 -44.87 9.97
C MET A 629 54.24 -45.23 8.69
N SER A 630 54.16 -46.49 8.27
CA SER A 630 54.79 -47.02 7.05
C SER A 630 54.02 -48.25 6.57
N GLY A 631 54.04 -48.53 5.27
CA GLY A 631 53.33 -49.68 4.69
C GLY A 631 52.53 -49.33 3.44
N THR A 632 51.58 -50.19 3.08
CA THR A 632 50.73 -50.00 1.89
C THR A 632 49.26 -49.96 2.27
N ILE A 633 48.56 -48.88 1.94
CA ILE A 633 47.10 -48.76 2.04
C ILE A 633 46.51 -49.18 0.68
N SER A 634 45.69 -50.22 0.66
CA SER A 634 45.08 -50.74 -0.58
C SER A 634 43.59 -50.38 -0.65
N ILE A 635 43.21 -49.53 -1.60
CA ILE A 635 41.90 -48.87 -1.66
C ILE A 635 41.02 -49.45 -2.78
N MET A 636 39.77 -49.73 -2.45
CA MET A 636 38.73 -50.28 -3.31
C MET A 636 37.56 -49.28 -3.49
N PRO A 637 37.55 -48.47 -4.55
CA PRO A 637 36.38 -47.64 -4.85
C PRO A 637 35.19 -48.51 -5.29
N ASN A 638 33.99 -48.22 -4.77
CA ASN A 638 32.71 -48.82 -5.16
C ASN A 638 31.67 -47.70 -5.31
N THR A 639 31.66 -47.07 -6.48
CA THR A 639 30.81 -45.92 -6.79
C THR A 639 30.23 -45.99 -8.21
N GLY A 640 29.10 -45.31 -8.39
CA GLY A 640 28.43 -45.21 -9.69
C GLY A 640 29.20 -44.32 -10.68
N ASN A 641 28.90 -44.48 -11.96
CA ASN A 641 29.60 -43.78 -13.05
C ASN A 641 29.56 -42.24 -12.93
N ASN A 642 28.53 -41.67 -12.30
CA ASN A 642 28.37 -40.21 -12.18
C ASN A 642 29.28 -39.59 -11.10
N SER A 643 29.82 -40.37 -10.16
CA SER A 643 30.68 -39.87 -9.06
C SER A 643 32.15 -40.26 -9.22
N ILE A 644 32.50 -40.98 -10.30
CA ILE A 644 33.80 -41.61 -10.46
C ILE A 644 34.94 -40.59 -10.57
N GLY A 645 34.75 -39.52 -11.35
CA GLY A 645 35.77 -38.47 -11.55
C GLY A 645 36.03 -37.67 -10.27
N TYR A 646 34.99 -37.42 -9.48
CA TYR A 646 35.11 -36.73 -8.19
C TYR A 646 35.90 -37.56 -7.18
N ILE A 647 35.68 -38.88 -7.16
CA ILE A 647 36.39 -39.76 -6.24
C ILE A 647 37.85 -39.96 -6.66
N GLU A 648 38.12 -40.06 -7.95
CA GLU A 648 39.50 -40.09 -8.46
C GLU A 648 40.25 -38.79 -8.07
N ALA A 649 39.58 -37.63 -8.18
CA ALA A 649 40.12 -36.34 -7.78
C ALA A 649 40.39 -36.23 -6.27
N ILE A 650 39.42 -36.56 -5.39
CA ILE A 650 39.66 -36.51 -3.93
C ILE A 650 40.75 -37.49 -3.53
N MET A 651 40.77 -38.69 -4.12
CA MET A 651 41.75 -39.70 -3.75
C MET A 651 43.15 -39.30 -4.15
N SER A 652 43.31 -38.67 -5.32
CA SER A 652 44.61 -38.11 -5.71
C SER A 652 45.09 -37.06 -4.70
N GLN A 653 44.20 -36.16 -4.25
CA GLN A 653 44.58 -35.09 -3.31
C GLN A 653 44.83 -35.60 -1.89
N LEU A 654 43.93 -36.44 -1.35
CA LEU A 654 44.06 -37.01 0.00
C LEU A 654 45.29 -37.90 0.14
N THR A 655 45.58 -38.74 -0.87
CA THR A 655 46.76 -39.61 -0.84
C THR A 655 48.05 -38.81 -0.95
N ALA A 656 48.11 -37.80 -1.82
CA ALA A 656 49.27 -36.91 -1.94
C ALA A 656 49.54 -36.15 -0.64
N ALA A 657 48.50 -35.59 -0.01
CA ALA A 657 48.61 -34.87 1.25
C ALA A 657 49.08 -35.79 2.39
N TYR A 658 48.54 -37.00 2.49
CA TYR A 658 48.94 -37.96 3.51
C TYR A 658 50.37 -38.51 3.31
N THR A 659 50.76 -38.83 2.07
CA THR A 659 52.14 -39.26 1.75
C THR A 659 53.16 -38.15 1.99
N ALA A 660 52.78 -36.88 1.85
CA ALA A 660 53.66 -35.76 2.24
C ALA A 660 53.94 -35.75 3.76
N ILE A 661 52.99 -36.19 4.58
CA ILE A 661 53.16 -36.32 6.04
C ILE A 661 53.98 -37.59 6.38
N TYR A 662 53.72 -38.69 5.65
CA TYR A 662 54.39 -40.00 5.80
C TYR A 662 54.95 -40.54 4.47
N PRO A 663 56.21 -40.20 4.15
CA PRO A 663 56.84 -40.59 2.88
C PRO A 663 56.98 -42.10 2.65
N ASP A 664 57.01 -42.90 3.73
CA ASP A 664 57.13 -44.36 3.69
C ASP A 664 55.78 -45.09 3.54
N VAL A 665 54.68 -44.34 3.37
CA VAL A 665 53.35 -44.88 3.07
C VAL A 665 53.12 -44.88 1.56
N THR A 666 52.72 -46.02 1.04
CA THR A 666 52.39 -46.24 -0.36
C THR A 666 50.90 -46.53 -0.53
N PHE A 667 50.29 -46.01 -1.58
CA PHE A 667 48.88 -46.26 -1.89
C PHE A 667 48.75 -47.18 -3.11
N LYS A 668 47.86 -48.17 -3.01
CA LYS A 668 47.48 -49.05 -4.13
C LYS A 668 45.98 -48.94 -4.34
N ILE A 669 45.55 -48.28 -5.41
CA ILE A 669 44.14 -48.11 -5.76
C ILE A 669 43.76 -49.19 -6.78
N PHE A 670 42.57 -49.78 -6.66
CA PHE A 670 42.03 -50.74 -7.65
C PHE A 670 42.08 -50.14 -9.07
N GLU A 671 42.48 -50.94 -10.07
CA GLU A 671 42.52 -50.48 -11.47
C GLU A 671 41.13 -50.52 -12.11
N ARG A 672 40.72 -49.40 -12.73
CA ARG A 672 39.40 -49.27 -13.38
C ARG A 672 39.34 -50.05 -14.69
N ASP A 673 38.21 -50.71 -14.96
CA ASP A 673 37.88 -51.18 -16.31
C ASP A 673 37.44 -49.98 -17.16
N ALA A 674 38.17 -49.69 -18.23
CA ALA A 674 38.03 -48.49 -19.05
C ALA A 674 36.60 -48.28 -19.62
N ASN A 675 35.77 -49.32 -19.69
CA ASN A 675 34.43 -49.28 -20.29
C ASN A 675 33.27 -49.41 -19.29
N SER A 676 33.51 -49.71 -18.01
CA SER A 676 32.46 -50.16 -17.07
C SER A 676 32.53 -49.54 -15.66
N GLY A 677 33.50 -48.64 -15.41
CA GLY A 677 33.72 -48.04 -14.08
C GLY A 677 34.47 -48.95 -13.11
N TYR A 678 34.47 -48.61 -11.82
CA TYR A 678 34.99 -49.48 -10.78
C TYR A 678 34.02 -50.66 -10.59
N ASN A 679 34.35 -51.80 -11.20
CA ASN A 679 33.51 -53.01 -11.23
C ASN A 679 33.58 -53.81 -9.91
N GLY A 680 33.56 -53.07 -8.80
CA GLY A 680 34.01 -53.47 -7.49
C GLY A 680 32.90 -53.50 -6.47
N ASP A 681 32.62 -54.67 -5.92
CA ASP A 681 31.71 -54.82 -4.77
C ASP A 681 32.48 -54.50 -3.46
N LEU A 682 31.85 -53.84 -2.47
CA LEU A 682 32.46 -53.61 -1.15
C LEU A 682 32.82 -54.96 -0.47
N LEU A 683 32.18 -56.06 -0.89
CA LEU A 683 32.56 -57.42 -0.49
C LEU A 683 34.01 -57.80 -0.85
N ARG A 684 34.67 -57.09 -1.77
CA ARG A 684 36.08 -57.28 -2.14
C ARG A 684 37.06 -56.61 -1.18
N VAL A 685 36.57 -55.78 -0.25
CA VAL A 685 37.35 -55.32 0.91
C VAL A 685 37.50 -56.52 1.85
N ASP A 686 38.53 -57.33 1.63
CA ASP A 686 38.73 -58.60 2.32
C ASP A 686 39.78 -58.54 3.45
N GLY A 687 40.47 -57.40 3.59
CA GLY A 687 41.54 -57.16 4.56
C GLY A 687 42.90 -57.73 4.13
N THR A 688 42.99 -58.37 2.96
CA THR A 688 44.22 -58.98 2.42
C THR A 688 44.65 -58.35 1.09
N ASN A 689 43.71 -58.15 0.16
CA ASN A 689 43.94 -57.53 -1.15
C ASN A 689 43.59 -56.05 -1.16
N TYR A 690 42.51 -55.68 -0.46
CA TYR A 690 42.10 -54.30 -0.23
C TYR A 690 41.73 -54.12 1.25
N THR A 691 42.32 -53.11 1.88
CA THR A 691 42.18 -52.82 3.31
C THR A 691 41.12 -51.75 3.58
N LEU A 692 40.87 -50.89 2.60
CA LEU A 692 39.91 -49.78 2.68
C LEU A 692 39.01 -49.74 1.44
N GLY A 693 37.71 -49.61 1.63
CA GLY A 693 36.72 -49.39 0.59
C GLY A 693 36.20 -47.96 0.63
N ILE A 694 35.73 -47.45 -0.50
CA ILE A 694 35.08 -46.13 -0.59
C ILE A 694 33.74 -46.31 -1.30
N SER A 695 32.66 -45.81 -0.72
CA SER A 695 31.33 -45.89 -1.30
C SER A 695 30.57 -44.57 -1.16
N ASN A 696 29.74 -44.23 -2.15
CA ASN A 696 28.86 -43.06 -2.16
C ASN A 696 27.41 -43.40 -1.79
N ARG A 697 27.20 -44.52 -1.09
CA ARG A 697 25.88 -45.03 -0.69
C ARG A 697 26.00 -45.81 0.63
N ASP A 698 24.84 -46.06 1.23
CA ASP A 698 24.74 -47.01 2.34
C ASP A 698 25.01 -48.45 1.88
N LEU A 699 25.23 -49.34 2.85
CA LEU A 699 25.40 -50.76 2.59
C LEU A 699 24.12 -51.34 2.00
N ILE A 700 24.27 -52.19 0.98
CA ILE A 700 23.14 -52.96 0.45
C ILE A 700 22.93 -54.24 1.29
N PRO A 701 21.74 -54.88 1.26
CA PRO A 701 21.47 -56.09 2.05
C PRO A 701 22.44 -57.25 1.84
N ALA A 702 23.12 -57.31 0.68
CA ALA A 702 24.15 -58.31 0.40
C ALA A 702 25.49 -58.08 1.16
N GLU A 703 25.74 -56.83 1.56
CA GLU A 703 26.90 -56.36 2.30
C GLU A 703 26.64 -56.36 3.83
N GLU A 704 25.37 -56.28 4.23
CA GLU A 704 24.94 -56.38 5.62
C GLU A 704 25.32 -57.74 6.23
N GLY A 705 25.89 -57.72 7.45
CA GLY A 705 26.34 -58.93 8.16
C GLY A 705 27.68 -59.51 7.70
N LYS A 706 28.46 -58.79 6.87
CA LYS A 706 29.77 -59.22 6.35
C LYS A 706 30.98 -58.71 7.16
N ASN A 707 30.75 -58.26 8.39
CA ASN A 707 31.75 -57.68 9.28
C ASN A 707 32.49 -56.47 8.66
N LEU A 708 31.75 -55.64 7.91
CA LEU A 708 32.23 -54.37 7.37
C LEU A 708 31.92 -53.26 8.37
N ASN A 709 32.88 -52.37 8.58
CA ASN A 709 32.77 -51.18 9.42
C ASN A 709 32.74 -49.95 8.50
N VAL A 710 31.67 -49.17 8.59
CA VAL A 710 31.44 -47.99 7.75
C VAL A 710 31.74 -46.74 8.57
N THR A 711 32.60 -45.88 8.03
CA THR A 711 32.87 -44.55 8.55
C THR A 711 32.37 -43.55 7.53
N ASN A 712 31.30 -42.82 7.85
CA ASN A 712 30.89 -41.68 7.03
C ASN A 712 31.93 -40.57 7.20
N VAL A 713 32.42 -40.00 6.10
CA VAL A 713 33.45 -38.95 6.10
C VAL A 713 32.99 -37.63 5.49
N ALA A 714 31.89 -37.61 4.73
CA ALA A 714 31.31 -36.40 4.12
C ALA A 714 29.89 -36.66 3.59
N LYS A 715 29.12 -35.60 3.30
CA LYS A 715 27.89 -35.70 2.49
C LYS A 715 28.15 -35.22 1.07
N SER A 716 27.48 -35.84 0.12
CA SER A 716 27.58 -35.61 -1.31
C SER A 716 26.25 -35.12 -1.87
N TYR A 717 26.30 -34.02 -2.61
CA TYR A 717 25.18 -33.47 -3.39
C TYR A 717 25.42 -33.60 -4.90
N ILE A 718 26.45 -34.35 -5.28
CA ILE A 718 26.99 -34.46 -6.65
C ILE A 718 25.95 -34.99 -7.64
N ASP A 719 25.04 -35.86 -7.19
CA ASP A 719 23.98 -36.42 -8.05
C ASP A 719 22.94 -35.35 -8.44
N VAL A 720 22.60 -34.45 -7.52
CA VAL A 720 21.74 -33.29 -7.80
C VAL A 720 22.49 -32.26 -8.64
N PHE A 721 23.74 -31.99 -8.28
CA PHE A 721 24.60 -31.02 -8.96
C PHE A 721 24.85 -31.37 -10.43
N ASN A 722 25.10 -32.64 -10.77
CA ASN A 722 25.33 -33.09 -12.15
C ASN A 722 24.04 -33.33 -12.96
N ASN A 723 22.86 -33.19 -12.35
CA ASN A 723 21.61 -33.35 -13.06
C ASN A 723 21.22 -32.06 -13.80
N ASP A 724 21.72 -31.92 -15.03
CA ASP A 724 21.44 -30.75 -15.88
C ASP A 724 19.94 -30.59 -16.24
N ASN A 725 19.13 -31.64 -16.04
CA ASN A 725 17.68 -31.64 -16.29
C ASN A 725 16.84 -31.61 -15.00
N HIS A 726 17.39 -31.11 -13.89
CA HIS A 726 16.63 -30.99 -12.66
C HIS A 726 15.50 -29.95 -12.79
N ASP A 727 14.31 -30.20 -12.22
CA ASP A 727 13.17 -29.28 -12.38
C ASP A 727 13.34 -27.95 -11.63
N ILE A 728 13.95 -28.02 -10.43
CA ILE A 728 14.22 -26.86 -9.55
C ILE A 728 15.64 -26.30 -9.76
N PHE A 729 16.69 -27.11 -9.52
CA PHE A 729 18.10 -26.70 -9.61
C PHE A 729 18.66 -26.73 -11.04
N ARG A 730 18.10 -25.88 -11.92
CA ARG A 730 18.58 -25.65 -13.30
C ARG A 730 19.79 -24.73 -13.32
N ILE A 731 20.43 -24.57 -14.48
CA ILE A 731 21.57 -23.65 -14.63
C ILE A 731 21.27 -22.23 -14.14
N SER A 732 20.06 -21.72 -14.39
CA SER A 732 19.60 -20.41 -13.91
C SER A 732 19.58 -20.27 -12.39
N TRP A 733 19.35 -21.37 -11.65
CA TRP A 733 19.44 -21.35 -10.19
C TRP A 733 20.89 -21.16 -9.73
N TYR A 734 21.85 -21.83 -10.38
CA TYR A 734 23.28 -21.66 -10.07
C TYR A 734 23.80 -20.27 -10.47
N GLU A 735 23.39 -19.77 -11.64
CA GLU A 735 23.63 -18.38 -12.04
C GLU A 735 23.07 -17.41 -11.00
N GLY A 736 21.81 -17.62 -10.56
CA GLY A 736 21.18 -16.81 -9.51
C GLY A 736 21.98 -16.83 -8.21
N LYS A 737 22.43 -17.99 -7.73
CA LYS A 737 23.21 -18.08 -6.49
C LYS A 737 24.56 -17.38 -6.54
N ILE A 738 25.28 -17.49 -7.66
CA ILE A 738 26.57 -16.78 -7.77
C ILE A 738 26.35 -15.28 -7.89
N VAL A 739 25.30 -14.83 -8.59
CA VAL A 739 24.93 -13.42 -8.69
C VAL A 739 24.52 -12.88 -7.32
N GLU A 740 23.66 -13.57 -6.58
CA GLU A 740 23.29 -13.22 -5.19
C GLU A 740 24.54 -12.98 -4.34
N LYS A 741 25.54 -13.88 -4.43
CA LYS A 741 26.79 -13.75 -3.70
C LYS A 741 27.58 -12.52 -4.14
N ILE A 742 27.86 -12.36 -5.43
CA ILE A 742 28.71 -11.26 -5.93
C ILE A 742 28.01 -9.91 -5.74
N SER A 743 26.71 -9.82 -6.00
CA SER A 743 25.91 -8.63 -5.73
C SER A 743 25.95 -8.24 -4.25
N ALA A 744 25.82 -9.21 -3.33
CA ALA A 744 25.94 -8.92 -1.90
C ALA A 744 27.37 -8.49 -1.49
N GLU A 745 28.40 -9.04 -2.13
CA GLU A 745 29.80 -8.69 -1.84
C GLU A 745 30.22 -7.34 -2.42
N LYS A 746 29.62 -6.92 -3.55
CA LYS A 746 30.12 -5.81 -4.37
C LYS A 746 29.13 -4.67 -4.68
N TYR A 747 27.85 -4.99 -4.79
CA TYR A 747 26.83 -4.10 -5.36
C TYR A 747 25.66 -3.85 -4.40
N ALA A 748 25.83 -4.15 -3.10
CA ALA A 748 24.80 -4.05 -2.09
C ALA A 748 24.34 -2.62 -1.78
N ASP A 749 25.08 -1.61 -2.25
CA ASP A 749 24.80 -0.19 -2.03
C ASP A 749 23.98 0.45 -3.17
N ILE A 750 23.65 -0.31 -4.21
CA ILE A 750 22.91 0.19 -5.36
C ILE A 750 21.51 -0.36 -5.30
N ILE A 751 20.54 0.52 -5.46
CA ILE A 751 19.14 0.18 -5.30
C ILE A 751 18.29 1.13 -6.13
N SER A 752 17.10 0.70 -6.55
CA SER A 752 16.13 1.61 -7.13
C SER A 752 15.51 2.52 -6.06
N ASN A 753 14.91 3.63 -6.49
CA ASN A 753 14.23 4.55 -5.59
C ASN A 753 13.06 3.84 -4.86
N THR A 754 12.33 2.98 -5.56
CA THR A 754 11.25 2.15 -5.01
C THR A 754 11.76 1.18 -3.95
N ALA A 755 12.84 0.45 -4.24
CA ALA A 755 13.41 -0.49 -3.27
C ALA A 755 14.08 0.24 -2.08
N LEU A 756 14.67 1.42 -2.29
CA LEU A 756 15.20 2.27 -1.23
C LEU A 756 14.09 2.73 -0.27
N ALA A 757 12.96 3.17 -0.82
CA ALA A 757 11.79 3.53 -0.03
C ALA A 757 11.21 2.34 0.74
N ALA A 758 11.15 1.16 0.12
CA ALA A 758 10.73 -0.06 0.80
C ALA A 758 11.67 -0.44 1.95
N LEU A 759 13.00 -0.33 1.75
CA LEU A 759 14.00 -0.58 2.80
C LEU A 759 13.84 0.40 3.96
N ALA A 760 13.73 1.69 3.69
CA ALA A 760 13.58 2.72 4.72
C ALA A 760 12.29 2.50 5.54
N ASN A 761 11.17 2.23 4.89
CA ASN A 761 9.91 1.93 5.57
C ASN A 761 9.98 0.64 6.41
N ASN A 762 10.61 -0.42 5.89
CA ASN A 762 10.83 -1.65 6.65
C ASN A 762 11.75 -1.42 7.86
N LYS A 763 12.79 -0.60 7.70
CA LYS A 763 13.70 -0.25 8.79
C LYS A 763 13.02 0.57 9.86
N LEU A 764 12.22 1.56 9.46
CA LEU A 764 11.39 2.35 10.37
C LEU A 764 10.46 1.43 11.17
N ALA A 765 9.75 0.51 10.51
CA ALA A 765 8.88 -0.45 11.17
C ALA A 765 9.62 -1.43 12.09
N ALA A 766 10.84 -1.85 11.74
CA ALA A 766 11.68 -2.65 12.62
C ALA A 766 12.11 -1.87 13.88
N LEU A 767 12.42 -0.57 13.75
CA LEU A 767 12.75 0.32 14.87
C LEU A 767 11.56 0.56 15.81
N CYS A 768 10.32 0.34 15.35
CA CYS A 768 9.13 0.29 16.21
C CYS A 768 9.11 -0.93 17.16
N GLY A 769 10.05 -1.87 17.05
CA GLY A 769 10.12 -3.08 17.89
C GLY A 769 9.15 -4.18 17.48
N ILE A 770 8.71 -4.18 16.21
CA ILE A 770 7.85 -5.21 15.64
C ILE A 770 8.64 -6.51 15.47
N ASP A 771 8.05 -7.62 15.93
CA ASP A 771 8.68 -8.94 15.90
C ASP A 771 7.77 -9.96 15.22
N LEU A 772 8.09 -10.30 13.97
CA LEU A 772 7.33 -11.23 13.14
C LEU A 772 7.34 -12.68 13.67
N THR A 773 8.27 -13.04 14.57
CA THR A 773 8.34 -14.39 15.14
C THR A 773 7.16 -14.71 16.06
N LYS A 774 6.46 -13.68 16.54
CA LYS A 774 5.23 -13.80 17.35
C LYS A 774 4.03 -14.32 16.54
N TYR A 775 4.11 -14.26 15.21
CA TYR A 775 3.05 -14.75 14.33
C TYR A 775 3.32 -16.20 13.91
N ALA A 776 2.26 -17.01 13.93
CA ALA A 776 2.29 -18.36 13.40
C ALA A 776 2.68 -18.34 11.92
N VAL A 777 3.52 -19.29 11.49
CA VAL A 777 4.08 -19.33 10.12
C VAL A 777 3.01 -19.25 9.03
N ALA A 778 1.85 -19.89 9.24
CA ALA A 778 0.74 -19.90 8.28
C ALA A 778 0.06 -18.52 8.08
N ASN A 779 0.14 -17.62 9.09
CA ASN A 779 -0.54 -16.33 9.11
C ASN A 779 0.44 -15.17 9.35
N ARG A 780 1.73 -15.38 9.06
CA ARG A 780 2.76 -14.36 9.28
C ARG A 780 2.63 -13.25 8.23
N PRO A 781 2.54 -11.97 8.63
CA PRO A 781 2.58 -10.84 7.70
C PRO A 781 3.86 -10.85 6.86
N ALA A 782 3.82 -10.32 5.63
CA ALA A 782 4.97 -10.37 4.73
C ALA A 782 6.16 -9.51 5.21
N SER A 783 5.90 -8.46 5.99
CA SER A 783 6.92 -7.54 6.53
C SER A 783 6.45 -6.82 7.81
N GLU A 784 7.39 -6.23 8.54
CA GLU A 784 7.13 -5.35 9.69
C GLU A 784 6.33 -4.10 9.28
N SER A 785 6.58 -3.55 8.08
CA SER A 785 5.87 -2.37 7.56
C SER A 785 4.37 -2.61 7.39
N ILE A 786 3.95 -3.81 6.98
CA ILE A 786 2.52 -4.18 6.88
C ILE A 786 1.87 -4.19 8.27
N VAL A 787 2.59 -4.67 9.29
CA VAL A 787 2.11 -4.66 10.69
C VAL A 787 1.94 -3.23 11.19
N LEU A 788 2.91 -2.36 10.88
CA LEU A 788 2.84 -0.94 11.24
C LEU A 788 1.65 -0.24 10.55
N ALA A 789 1.47 -0.45 9.24
CA ALA A 789 0.34 0.10 8.48
C ALA A 789 -1.02 -0.36 9.03
N THR A 790 -1.14 -1.63 9.43
CA THR A 790 -2.35 -2.16 10.06
C THR A 790 -2.64 -1.47 11.40
N ALA A 791 -1.60 -1.21 12.20
CA ALA A 791 -1.73 -0.49 13.46
C ALA A 791 -2.11 0.99 13.22
N ARG A 792 -1.53 1.64 12.20
CA ARG A 792 -1.88 3.00 11.77
C ARG A 792 -3.36 3.09 11.41
N GLY A 793 -3.87 2.21 10.56
CA GLY A 793 -5.29 2.15 10.20
C GLY A 793 -6.21 1.89 11.40
N SER A 794 -5.74 1.13 12.39
CA SER A 794 -6.49 0.91 13.64
C SER A 794 -6.58 2.18 14.52
N ALA A 795 -5.61 3.09 14.40
CA ALA A 795 -5.55 4.35 15.15
C ALA A 795 -6.32 5.51 14.50
N THR A 796 -6.64 5.44 13.20
CA THR A 796 -7.32 6.50 12.44
C THR A 796 -8.58 7.03 13.13
N ASN A 797 -9.43 6.14 13.67
CA ASN A 797 -10.65 6.57 14.36
C ASN A 797 -10.36 7.42 15.61
N TYR A 798 -9.29 7.11 16.36
CA TYR A 798 -8.92 7.90 17.53
C TYR A 798 -8.38 9.28 17.13
N ASN A 799 -7.50 9.34 16.13
CA ASN A 799 -6.96 10.61 15.62
C ASN A 799 -8.10 11.52 15.12
N ASN A 800 -9.02 10.98 14.32
CA ASN A 800 -10.20 11.70 13.86
C ASN A 800 -11.08 12.17 15.03
N ASN A 801 -11.22 11.38 16.09
CA ASN A 801 -11.99 11.79 17.26
C ASN A 801 -11.32 12.96 18.02
N ILE A 802 -9.99 13.02 18.08
CA ILE A 802 -9.27 14.17 18.65
C ILE A 802 -9.49 15.42 17.79
N ASP A 803 -9.43 15.29 16.48
CA ASP A 803 -9.70 16.40 15.56
C ASP A 803 -11.15 16.90 15.69
N TYR A 804 -12.12 15.99 15.79
CA TYR A 804 -13.50 16.35 16.10
C TYR A 804 -13.63 17.00 17.48
N LEU A 805 -12.87 16.55 18.47
CA LEU A 805 -12.90 17.14 19.80
C LEU A 805 -12.35 18.57 19.76
N ARG A 806 -11.32 18.86 18.97
CA ARG A 806 -10.82 20.23 18.73
C ARG A 806 -11.89 21.14 18.20
N VAL A 807 -12.55 20.71 17.13
CA VAL A 807 -13.67 21.46 16.53
C VAL A 807 -14.78 21.68 17.56
N MET A 808 -15.30 20.61 18.14
CA MET A 808 -16.50 20.69 18.98
C MET A 808 -16.23 21.43 20.29
N SER A 809 -15.01 21.37 20.82
CA SER A 809 -14.64 22.15 22.00
C SER A 809 -14.57 23.65 21.67
N ALA A 810 -14.03 24.02 20.50
CA ALA A 810 -14.03 25.41 20.06
C ALA A 810 -15.45 25.95 19.81
N GLU A 811 -16.35 25.12 19.26
CA GLU A 811 -17.73 25.51 18.94
C GLU A 811 -18.66 25.54 20.17
N LEU A 812 -18.48 24.65 21.14
CA LEU A 812 -19.44 24.45 22.25
C LEU A 812 -18.90 24.79 23.63
N LEU A 813 -17.58 24.70 23.86
CA LEU A 813 -16.99 24.73 25.19
C LEU A 813 -16.19 26.01 25.47
N PHE A 814 -15.47 26.52 24.48
CA PHE A 814 -14.52 27.63 24.64
C PHE A 814 -15.07 28.95 24.11
N THR A 815 -14.64 30.05 24.71
CA THR A 815 -14.72 31.39 24.09
C THR A 815 -13.64 31.55 23.01
N GLU A 816 -13.76 32.55 22.11
CA GLU A 816 -12.74 32.82 21.07
C GLU A 816 -11.33 33.01 21.67
N GLU A 817 -11.20 33.69 22.81
CA GLU A 817 -9.92 33.91 23.49
C GLU A 817 -9.36 32.62 24.12
N GLU A 818 -10.22 31.73 24.61
CA GLU A 818 -9.81 30.43 25.16
C GLU A 818 -9.43 29.44 24.05
N ALA A 819 -10.18 29.41 22.93
CA ALA A 819 -9.91 28.54 21.80
C ALA A 819 -8.48 28.74 21.25
N ALA A 820 -8.01 29.99 21.18
CA ALA A 820 -6.64 30.31 20.78
C ALA A 820 -5.56 29.73 21.72
N GLN A 821 -5.88 29.54 23.01
CA GLN A 821 -4.95 28.94 23.99
C GLN A 821 -4.80 27.42 23.77
N TYR A 822 -5.88 26.76 23.35
CA TYR A 822 -5.91 25.30 23.13
C TYR A 822 -5.49 24.89 21.71
N ALA A 823 -5.56 25.79 20.73
CA ALA A 823 -5.27 25.51 19.32
C ALA A 823 -3.87 24.90 19.10
N ASN A 824 -2.86 25.41 19.81
CA ASN A 824 -1.46 25.00 19.66
C ASN A 824 -1.05 23.82 20.55
N LEU A 825 -1.96 23.25 21.34
CA LEU A 825 -1.66 22.08 22.15
C LEU A 825 -1.59 20.84 21.27
N LYS A 826 -0.64 19.95 21.57
CA LYS A 826 -0.51 18.63 20.92
C LYS A 826 -1.64 17.70 21.37
N ASP A 827 -1.96 16.67 20.59
CA ASP A 827 -3.19 15.87 20.75
C ASP A 827 -3.41 15.33 22.17
N ALA A 828 -2.39 14.75 22.78
CA ALA A 828 -2.49 14.22 24.14
C ALA A 828 -2.69 15.34 25.20
N ASP A 829 -2.02 16.48 25.03
CA ASP A 829 -2.14 17.61 25.95
C ASP A 829 -3.50 18.30 25.77
N PHE A 830 -3.98 18.40 24.53
CA PHE A 830 -5.29 18.93 24.18
C PHE A 830 -6.41 18.09 24.80
N GLU A 831 -6.44 16.78 24.55
CA GLU A 831 -7.47 15.87 25.08
C GLU A 831 -7.59 15.98 26.61
N ASN A 832 -6.45 15.97 27.31
CA ASN A 832 -6.40 16.11 28.77
C ASN A 832 -6.90 17.48 29.24
N ALA A 833 -6.57 18.54 28.50
CA ALA A 833 -7.00 19.88 28.85
C ALA A 833 -8.52 20.05 28.69
N VAL A 834 -9.10 19.54 27.60
CA VAL A 834 -10.56 19.54 27.41
C VAL A 834 -11.25 18.67 28.46
N PHE A 835 -10.71 17.48 28.76
CA PHE A 835 -11.25 16.63 29.83
C PHE A 835 -11.33 17.37 31.17
N ASN A 836 -10.23 18.04 31.57
CA ASN A 836 -10.19 18.82 32.81
C ASN A 836 -11.18 20.00 32.80
N TYR A 837 -11.35 20.64 31.63
CA TYR A 837 -12.32 21.72 31.45
C TYR A 837 -13.76 21.24 31.59
N VAL A 838 -14.13 20.14 30.92
CA VAL A 838 -15.46 19.51 31.02
C VAL A 838 -15.76 19.11 32.46
N ARG A 839 -14.78 18.51 33.14
CA ARG A 839 -14.87 18.18 34.57
C ARG A 839 -15.17 19.41 35.42
N GLN A 840 -14.32 20.43 35.34
CA GLN A 840 -14.44 21.64 36.18
C GLN A 840 -15.77 22.37 35.95
N ASN A 841 -16.22 22.45 34.69
CA ASN A 841 -17.50 23.05 34.35
C ASN A 841 -18.68 22.24 34.90
N TYR A 842 -18.65 20.91 34.77
CA TYR A 842 -19.71 20.06 35.27
C TYR A 842 -19.81 20.11 36.81
N GLU A 843 -18.68 20.08 37.51
CA GLU A 843 -18.59 20.24 38.97
C GLU A 843 -19.17 21.59 39.41
N THR A 844 -18.83 22.67 38.70
CA THR A 844 -19.28 24.04 39.01
C THR A 844 -20.78 24.22 38.75
N GLN A 845 -21.29 23.74 37.61
CA GLN A 845 -22.71 23.89 37.24
C GLN A 845 -23.64 23.11 38.17
N ASN A 846 -23.20 21.95 38.66
CA ASN A 846 -24.01 21.05 39.50
C ASN A 846 -23.69 21.17 40.99
N ASN A 847 -22.73 22.03 41.39
CA ASN A 847 -22.29 22.23 42.77
C ASN A 847 -21.94 20.91 43.48
N LEU A 848 -21.16 20.07 42.80
CA LEU A 848 -20.80 18.72 43.22
C LEU A 848 -19.62 18.74 44.21
N THR A 849 -19.69 17.87 45.23
CA THR A 849 -18.60 17.55 46.15
C THR A 849 -17.89 16.25 45.76
N GLU A 850 -16.75 15.93 46.39
CA GLU A 850 -16.05 14.65 46.17
C GLU A 850 -16.95 13.43 46.48
N GLU A 851 -17.81 13.52 47.50
CA GLU A 851 -18.80 12.48 47.82
C GLU A 851 -19.84 12.32 46.70
N ASP A 852 -20.23 13.42 46.05
CA ASP A 852 -21.16 13.37 44.92
C ASP A 852 -20.51 12.75 43.68
N TYR A 853 -19.20 12.98 43.47
CA TYR A 853 -18.46 12.34 42.37
C TYR A 853 -18.31 10.83 42.56
N VAL A 854 -17.97 10.38 43.78
CA VAL A 854 -17.95 8.95 44.12
C VAL A 854 -19.29 8.31 43.78
N LYS A 855 -20.40 8.97 44.14
CA LYS A 855 -21.74 8.47 43.83
C LYS A 855 -22.03 8.44 42.33
N LEU A 856 -21.64 9.47 41.58
CA LEU A 856 -21.78 9.49 40.11
C LEU A 856 -21.02 8.33 39.44
N VAL A 857 -19.79 8.05 39.90
CA VAL A 857 -18.98 6.95 39.37
C VAL A 857 -19.64 5.60 39.69
N GLN A 858 -20.16 5.42 40.91
CA GLN A 858 -20.89 4.22 41.32
C GLN A 858 -22.16 4.02 40.49
N ASP A 859 -23.00 5.06 40.39
CA ASP A 859 -24.23 5.05 39.60
C ASP A 859 -23.92 4.77 38.11
N PHE A 860 -22.84 5.35 37.58
CA PHE A 860 -22.39 5.09 36.21
C PHE A 860 -21.94 3.65 36.02
N MET A 861 -21.19 3.09 36.97
CA MET A 861 -20.71 1.72 36.91
C MET A 861 -21.87 0.70 36.85
N VAL A 862 -22.95 0.93 37.61
CA VAL A 862 -24.14 0.05 37.58
C VAL A 862 -25.17 0.43 36.52
N SER A 863 -25.05 1.59 35.87
CA SER A 863 -25.99 2.04 34.82
C SER A 863 -26.10 1.09 33.63
N VAL A 864 -25.08 0.26 33.41
CA VAL A 864 -25.05 -0.77 32.35
C VAL A 864 -25.82 -2.04 32.72
N LEU A 865 -26.27 -2.17 33.97
CA LEU A 865 -27.03 -3.29 34.51
C LEU A 865 -28.53 -3.07 34.29
N GLU A 866 -28.95 -3.09 33.03
CA GLU A 866 -30.36 -2.96 32.64
C GLU A 866 -30.93 -4.32 32.22
N TYR A 867 -32.02 -4.74 32.90
CA TYR A 867 -32.67 -6.02 32.66
C TYR A 867 -34.14 -5.85 32.36
N THR A 868 -34.71 -6.82 31.63
CA THR A 868 -36.15 -6.84 31.36
C THR A 868 -36.86 -7.68 32.42
N SER A 869 -37.96 -7.15 32.96
CA SER A 869 -38.78 -7.83 33.96
C SER A 869 -39.20 -9.22 33.47
N PRO A 870 -38.91 -10.28 34.25
CA PRO A 870 -39.34 -11.64 33.91
C PRO A 870 -40.87 -11.79 33.87
N GLU A 871 -41.60 -10.93 34.60
CA GLU A 871 -43.06 -11.04 34.77
C GLU A 871 -43.84 -10.62 33.52
N ASP A 872 -43.40 -9.55 32.83
CA ASP A 872 -44.12 -8.96 31.71
C ASP A 872 -43.31 -8.87 30.40
N LYS A 873 -41.99 -9.14 30.44
CA LYS A 873 -41.06 -9.08 29.31
C LYS A 873 -41.01 -7.73 28.56
N THR A 874 -41.46 -6.66 29.20
CA THR A 874 -41.58 -5.33 28.57
C THR A 874 -41.04 -4.20 29.45
N THR A 875 -41.17 -4.32 30.77
CA THR A 875 -40.66 -3.33 31.71
C THR A 875 -39.17 -3.51 31.90
N LYS A 876 -38.38 -2.47 31.64
CA LYS A 876 -36.95 -2.44 31.94
C LYS A 876 -36.72 -1.92 33.35
N TYR A 877 -35.80 -2.54 34.09
CA TYR A 877 -35.34 -2.04 35.38
C TYR A 877 -33.81 -1.98 35.39
N THR A 878 -33.26 -1.02 36.12
CA THR A 878 -31.83 -0.80 36.26
C THR A 878 -31.43 -1.10 37.70
N VAL A 879 -30.32 -1.81 37.89
CA VAL A 879 -29.82 -2.14 39.22
C VAL A 879 -29.15 -0.90 39.83
N SER A 880 -29.58 -0.51 41.02
CA SER A 880 -28.94 0.57 41.78
C SER A 880 -27.66 0.09 42.49
N TRP A 881 -26.80 1.04 42.87
CA TRP A 881 -25.57 0.69 43.59
C TRP A 881 -25.85 0.00 44.92
N ASP A 882 -26.89 0.44 45.63
CA ASP A 882 -27.32 -0.15 46.90
C ASP A 882 -27.81 -1.59 46.70
N GLU A 883 -28.62 -1.85 45.67
CA GLU A 883 -29.06 -3.21 45.32
C GLU A 883 -27.89 -4.11 44.93
N PHE A 884 -26.92 -3.59 44.15
CA PHE A 884 -25.71 -4.33 43.79
C PHE A 884 -24.90 -4.74 45.04
N GLN A 885 -24.71 -3.82 46.00
CA GLN A 885 -24.01 -4.11 47.25
C GLN A 885 -24.79 -5.08 48.16
N GLU A 886 -26.12 -4.99 48.18
CA GLU A 886 -26.98 -5.94 48.90
C GLU A 886 -26.89 -7.35 48.30
N THR A 887 -26.98 -7.47 46.96
CA THR A 887 -26.79 -8.76 46.27
C THR A 887 -25.41 -9.35 46.55
N LYS A 888 -24.35 -8.53 46.53
CA LYS A 888 -22.99 -8.96 46.88
C LYS A 888 -22.88 -9.49 48.31
N ALA A 889 -23.44 -8.75 49.28
CA ALA A 889 -23.40 -9.16 50.70
C ALA A 889 -24.11 -10.50 50.92
N ASN A 890 -25.23 -10.73 50.24
CA ASN A 890 -25.97 -11.99 50.33
C ASN A 890 -25.27 -13.14 49.58
N ALA A 891 -24.65 -12.85 48.44
CA ALA A 891 -23.86 -13.81 47.68
C ALA A 891 -22.61 -14.30 48.44
N GLN A 892 -22.06 -13.47 49.32
CA GLN A 892 -20.86 -13.81 50.10
C GLN A 892 -21.06 -15.06 50.98
N VAL A 893 -22.28 -15.28 51.46
CA VAL A 893 -22.66 -16.48 52.20
C VAL A 893 -22.46 -17.74 51.36
N TYR A 894 -22.87 -17.71 50.08
CA TYR A 894 -22.64 -18.80 49.14
C TYR A 894 -21.17 -18.94 48.78
N MET A 895 -20.44 -17.84 48.55
CA MET A 895 -19.01 -17.88 48.22
C MET A 895 -18.18 -18.61 49.29
N GLU A 896 -18.46 -18.36 50.56
CA GLU A 896 -17.81 -19.05 51.68
C GLU A 896 -18.18 -20.55 51.71
N ALA A 897 -19.46 -20.87 51.53
CA ALA A 897 -19.97 -22.24 51.51
C ALA A 897 -19.38 -23.05 50.34
N ALA A 898 -19.49 -22.53 49.13
CA ALA A 898 -18.96 -23.11 47.90
C ALA A 898 -17.44 -23.28 47.94
N THR A 899 -16.70 -22.35 48.56
CA THR A 899 -15.25 -22.50 48.75
C THR A 899 -14.91 -23.68 49.66
N LYS A 900 -15.62 -23.84 50.79
CA LYS A 900 -15.43 -25.00 51.68
C LYS A 900 -15.76 -26.32 50.97
N ILE A 901 -16.83 -26.35 50.19
CA ILE A 901 -17.25 -27.52 49.41
C ILE A 901 -16.18 -27.87 48.36
N LYS A 902 -15.74 -26.88 47.59
CA LYS A 902 -14.66 -27.03 46.60
C LYS A 902 -13.38 -27.55 47.25
N ASP A 903 -12.93 -26.95 48.34
CA ASP A 903 -11.67 -27.32 48.99
C ASP A 903 -11.73 -28.74 49.57
N ALA A 904 -12.89 -29.16 50.08
CA ALA A 904 -13.12 -30.54 50.54
C ALA A 904 -13.05 -31.57 49.41
N TYR A 905 -13.39 -31.18 48.17
CA TYR A 905 -13.43 -32.07 47.00
C TYR A 905 -12.33 -31.79 45.96
N TYR A 906 -11.37 -30.91 46.25
CA TYR A 906 -10.39 -30.40 45.29
C TYR A 906 -9.56 -31.50 44.59
N ASP A 907 -9.08 -32.48 45.35
CA ASP A 907 -8.28 -33.59 44.79
C ASP A 907 -9.10 -34.45 43.80
N LYS A 908 -10.41 -34.60 44.04
CA LYS A 908 -11.31 -35.36 43.15
C LYS A 908 -11.71 -34.53 41.93
N LEU A 909 -11.99 -33.24 42.13
CA LEU A 909 -12.27 -32.30 41.06
C LEU A 909 -11.10 -32.22 40.07
N THR A 910 -9.86 -32.12 40.57
CA THR A 910 -8.65 -32.08 39.72
C THR A 910 -8.39 -33.39 38.97
N GLY A 911 -8.90 -34.51 39.49
CA GLY A 911 -8.93 -35.79 38.79
C GLY A 911 -9.99 -35.89 37.68
N LYS A 912 -11.11 -35.16 37.81
CA LYS A 912 -12.21 -35.11 36.82
C LYS A 912 -11.98 -34.04 35.75
N VAL A 913 -11.49 -32.87 36.15
CA VAL A 913 -11.23 -31.70 35.31
C VAL A 913 -9.86 -31.14 35.70
N SER A 914 -8.93 -31.04 34.75
CA SER A 914 -7.54 -30.64 35.06
C SER A 914 -7.45 -29.34 35.88
N ALA A 915 -6.44 -29.21 36.74
CA ALA A 915 -6.28 -28.04 37.61
C ALA A 915 -6.18 -26.69 36.86
N GLY A 916 -5.81 -26.70 35.57
CA GLY A 916 -5.82 -25.52 34.72
C GLY A 916 -7.24 -25.11 34.30
N LEU A 917 -8.05 -26.08 33.87
CA LEU A 917 -9.44 -25.86 33.48
C LEU A 917 -10.33 -25.50 34.68
N LEU A 918 -10.11 -26.13 35.84
CA LEU A 918 -10.87 -25.88 37.07
C LEU A 918 -10.83 -24.40 37.51
N LYS A 919 -9.78 -23.65 37.14
CA LYS A 919 -9.65 -22.21 37.44
C LYS A 919 -10.53 -21.30 36.58
N LEU A 920 -11.12 -21.82 35.50
CA LEU A 920 -11.97 -21.06 34.58
C LEU A 920 -13.46 -21.22 34.89
N TYR A 921 -13.83 -22.14 35.79
CA TYR A 921 -15.21 -22.38 36.20
C TYR A 921 -15.67 -21.36 37.25
N SER A 922 -16.95 -20.97 37.20
CA SER A 922 -17.56 -20.18 38.27
C SER A 922 -17.65 -21.01 39.56
N LEU A 923 -17.83 -20.33 40.70
CA LEU A 923 -18.06 -21.04 41.98
C LEU A 923 -19.32 -21.91 41.92
N THR A 924 -20.36 -21.48 41.20
CA THR A 924 -21.60 -22.22 41.02
C THR A 924 -21.36 -23.49 40.18
N ASP A 925 -20.65 -23.39 39.06
CA ASP A 925 -20.31 -24.56 38.24
C ASP A 925 -19.42 -25.56 38.99
N ILE A 926 -18.52 -25.06 39.85
CA ILE A 926 -17.68 -25.91 40.70
C ILE A 926 -18.55 -26.69 41.69
N VAL A 927 -19.56 -26.07 42.29
CA VAL A 927 -20.49 -26.76 43.19
C VAL A 927 -21.31 -27.80 42.44
N GLU A 928 -21.78 -27.52 41.22
CA GLU A 928 -22.44 -28.51 40.37
C GLU A 928 -21.51 -29.70 40.05
N LEU A 929 -20.24 -29.43 39.72
CA LEU A 929 -19.24 -30.49 39.53
C LEU A 929 -19.04 -31.33 40.79
N VAL A 930 -19.09 -30.72 41.98
CA VAL A 930 -19.02 -31.46 43.24
C VAL A 930 -20.29 -32.30 43.43
N TYR A 931 -21.47 -31.78 43.14
CA TYR A 931 -22.71 -32.54 43.17
C TYR A 931 -22.61 -33.79 42.28
N ASP A 932 -22.13 -33.64 41.05
CA ASP A 932 -21.93 -34.75 40.11
C ASP A 932 -20.94 -35.79 40.64
N VAL A 933 -19.82 -35.35 41.22
CA VAL A 933 -18.84 -36.26 41.83
C VAL A 933 -19.47 -36.99 43.02
N MET A 934 -20.21 -36.30 43.88
CA MET A 934 -20.88 -36.90 45.03
C MET A 934 -21.98 -37.88 44.61
N TYR A 935 -22.69 -37.60 43.52
CA TYR A 935 -23.66 -38.52 42.92
C TYR A 935 -22.98 -39.79 42.37
N GLU A 936 -21.87 -39.65 41.65
CA GLU A 936 -21.08 -40.79 41.17
C GLU A 936 -20.52 -41.64 42.33
N GLU A 937 -20.09 -41.00 43.41
CA GLU A 937 -19.65 -41.68 44.64
C GLU A 937 -20.79 -42.43 45.30
N TYR A 938 -21.96 -41.81 45.44
CA TYR A 938 -23.13 -42.46 45.99
C TYR A 938 -23.51 -43.73 45.23
N LEU A 939 -23.51 -43.67 43.89
CA LEU A 939 -23.76 -44.85 43.04
C LEU A 939 -22.72 -45.95 43.27
N THR A 940 -21.44 -45.56 43.35
CA THR A 940 -20.32 -46.49 43.52
C THR A 940 -20.35 -47.15 44.91
N GLU A 941 -20.57 -46.38 45.96
CA GLU A 941 -20.62 -46.87 47.35
C GLU A 941 -21.77 -47.84 47.60
N ASN A 942 -22.89 -47.66 46.90
CA ASN A 942 -24.08 -48.52 47.01
C ASN A 942 -24.13 -49.63 45.95
N GLY A 943 -23.14 -49.71 45.06
CA GLY A 943 -23.08 -50.71 44.00
C GLY A 943 -24.22 -50.61 42.98
N LEU A 944 -24.72 -49.40 42.73
CA LEU A 944 -25.87 -49.12 41.88
C LEU A 944 -25.45 -48.83 40.44
N VAL A 945 -26.23 -49.33 39.47
CA VAL A 945 -26.07 -48.98 38.05
C VAL A 945 -26.91 -47.73 37.77
N LYS A 946 -26.28 -46.65 37.27
CA LYS A 946 -26.92 -45.33 37.05
C LYS A 946 -28.30 -45.42 36.40
N ALA A 947 -28.41 -46.10 35.26
CA ALA A 947 -29.69 -46.21 34.53
C ALA A 947 -30.79 -46.94 35.33
N GLU A 948 -30.42 -47.96 36.12
CA GLU A 948 -31.38 -48.70 36.95
C GLU A 948 -31.84 -47.84 38.14
N PHE A 949 -30.90 -47.11 38.75
CA PHE A 949 -31.20 -46.20 39.85
C PHE A 949 -32.09 -45.03 39.41
N GLU A 950 -31.75 -44.36 38.31
CA GLU A 950 -32.57 -43.26 37.78
C GLU A 950 -33.99 -43.74 37.39
N ASN A 951 -34.12 -44.95 36.86
CA ASN A 951 -35.44 -45.53 36.61
C ASN A 951 -36.18 -45.81 37.92
N SER A 952 -35.50 -46.26 38.98
CA SER A 952 -36.13 -46.44 40.29
C SER A 952 -36.62 -45.13 40.91
N ILE A 953 -35.90 -44.02 40.71
CA ILE A 953 -36.37 -42.68 41.11
C ILE A 953 -37.60 -42.27 40.31
N LYS A 954 -37.59 -42.48 38.99
CA LYS A 954 -38.74 -42.20 38.12
C LYS A 954 -39.98 -42.99 38.54
N ASP A 955 -39.78 -44.25 38.93
CA ASP A 955 -40.84 -45.12 39.43
C ASP A 955 -41.50 -44.56 40.69
N ILE A 956 -40.77 -43.87 41.59
CA ILE A 956 -41.35 -43.29 42.81
C ILE A 956 -42.54 -42.41 42.47
N TYR A 957 -42.37 -41.48 41.53
CA TYR A 957 -43.42 -40.53 41.22
C TYR A 957 -44.39 -40.98 40.12
N LEU A 958 -43.94 -41.84 39.20
CA LEU A 958 -44.80 -42.41 38.16
C LEU A 958 -45.81 -43.41 38.72
N ASN A 959 -45.45 -44.16 39.78
CA ASN A 959 -46.35 -45.14 40.39
C ASN A 959 -47.61 -44.48 40.99
N GLU A 960 -47.49 -43.27 41.55
CA GLU A 960 -48.62 -42.50 42.10
C GLU A 960 -49.67 -42.14 41.05
N VAL A 961 -49.30 -42.13 39.77
CA VAL A 961 -50.21 -41.92 38.64
C VAL A 961 -50.49 -43.20 37.85
N ASN A 962 -50.20 -44.36 38.44
CA ASN A 962 -50.36 -45.71 37.87
C ASN A 962 -49.55 -45.94 36.58
N SER A 963 -48.30 -45.50 36.54
CA SER A 963 -47.34 -45.79 35.47
C SER A 963 -45.99 -46.21 36.06
N SER A 964 -45.09 -46.76 35.26
CA SER A 964 -43.69 -47.04 35.64
C SER A 964 -42.72 -46.37 34.68
N ALA A 965 -41.46 -46.23 35.06
CA ALA A 965 -40.39 -45.73 34.20
C ALA A 965 -40.24 -46.58 32.93
N GLU A 966 -40.39 -47.90 33.04
CA GLU A 966 -40.35 -48.82 31.90
C GLU A 966 -41.55 -48.59 30.95
N GLU A 967 -42.77 -48.49 31.48
CA GLU A 967 -43.96 -48.23 30.66
C GLU A 967 -43.94 -46.83 30.05
N PHE A 968 -43.62 -45.82 30.85
CA PHE A 968 -43.57 -44.42 30.45
C PHE A 968 -42.52 -44.15 29.37
N ALA A 969 -41.37 -44.84 29.43
CA ALA A 969 -40.33 -44.76 28.42
C ALA A 969 -40.77 -45.29 27.04
N THR A 970 -41.81 -46.12 26.97
CA THR A 970 -42.38 -46.60 25.69
C THR A 970 -43.34 -45.61 25.03
N TYR A 971 -43.81 -44.59 25.77
CA TYR A 971 -44.75 -43.62 25.23
C TYR A 971 -44.05 -42.59 24.34
N ALA A 972 -44.62 -42.31 23.17
CA ALA A 972 -44.16 -41.20 22.35
C ALA A 972 -44.51 -39.87 23.03
N LYS A 973 -43.58 -38.91 23.11
CA LYS A 973 -43.79 -37.58 23.75
C LYS A 973 -45.02 -36.81 23.25
N THR A 974 -45.53 -37.15 22.07
CA THR A 974 -46.72 -36.55 21.45
C THR A 974 -48.03 -37.29 21.73
N SER A 975 -47.97 -38.51 22.30
CA SER A 975 -49.14 -39.37 22.47
C SER A 975 -50.08 -38.87 23.57
N ASP A 976 -51.34 -39.26 23.47
CA ASP A 976 -52.35 -38.92 24.48
C ASP A 976 -52.01 -39.59 25.82
N GLU A 977 -51.43 -40.80 25.81
CA GLU A 977 -50.96 -41.49 27.01
C GLU A 977 -49.86 -40.69 27.73
N TYR A 978 -48.83 -40.23 27.01
CA TYR A 978 -47.76 -39.40 27.59
C TYR A 978 -48.31 -38.12 28.21
N LYS A 979 -49.16 -37.40 27.48
CA LYS A 979 -49.80 -36.16 27.97
C LYS A 979 -50.71 -36.42 29.16
N ASN A 980 -51.44 -37.53 29.17
CA ASN A 980 -52.31 -37.89 30.28
C ASN A 980 -51.51 -38.18 31.55
N VAL A 981 -50.41 -38.92 31.45
CA VAL A 981 -49.51 -39.16 32.58
C VAL A 981 -48.93 -37.83 33.09
N CYS A 982 -48.38 -36.98 32.21
CA CYS A 982 -47.87 -35.66 32.62
C CYS A 982 -48.95 -34.77 33.27
N ASN A 983 -50.17 -34.78 32.75
CA ASN A 983 -51.28 -34.03 33.35
C ASN A 983 -51.70 -34.57 34.71
N ASN A 984 -51.65 -35.89 34.92
CA ASN A 984 -51.92 -36.51 36.21
C ASN A 984 -50.81 -36.20 37.21
N LEU A 985 -49.54 -36.28 36.80
CA LEU A 985 -48.40 -35.89 37.62
C LEU A 985 -48.52 -34.44 38.08
N ARG A 986 -48.87 -33.53 37.17
CA ARG A 986 -49.09 -32.12 37.50
C ARG A 986 -50.19 -31.91 38.54
N LYS A 987 -51.23 -32.75 38.54
CA LYS A 987 -52.32 -32.68 39.53
C LYS A 987 -51.90 -33.27 40.87
N GLU A 988 -51.23 -34.42 40.84
CA GLU A 988 -50.77 -35.13 42.03
C GLU A 988 -49.75 -34.29 42.79
N TYR A 989 -48.72 -33.84 42.09
CA TYR A 989 -47.65 -33.01 42.64
C TYR A 989 -47.97 -31.52 42.61
N LYS A 990 -49.25 -31.15 42.62
CA LYS A 990 -49.69 -29.75 42.58
C LYS A 990 -49.06 -28.90 43.66
N LYS A 991 -48.98 -29.40 44.90
CA LYS A 991 -48.42 -28.63 46.02
C LYS A 991 -46.94 -28.34 45.79
N LEU A 992 -46.16 -29.36 45.47
CA LEU A 992 -44.73 -29.26 45.17
C LEU A 992 -44.48 -28.32 43.99
N LEU A 993 -45.24 -28.44 42.91
CA LEU A 993 -45.06 -27.59 41.73
C LEU A 993 -45.48 -26.14 41.96
N ILE A 994 -46.47 -25.88 42.82
CA ILE A 994 -46.84 -24.52 43.23
C ILE A 994 -45.77 -23.92 44.14
N GLU A 995 -45.18 -24.73 45.00
CA GLU A 995 -44.08 -24.34 45.89
C GLU A 995 -42.84 -23.95 45.08
N ILE A 996 -42.47 -24.73 44.06
CA ILE A 996 -41.29 -24.47 43.23
C ILE A 996 -41.51 -23.34 42.21
N PHE A 997 -42.62 -23.37 41.45
CA PHE A 997 -42.81 -22.44 40.31
C PHE A 997 -43.76 -21.27 40.59
N GLY A 998 -44.36 -21.25 41.78
CA GLY A 998 -45.41 -20.30 42.12
C GLY A 998 -46.76 -20.64 41.46
N LYS A 999 -47.83 -20.19 42.12
CA LYS A 999 -49.21 -20.49 41.71
C LYS A 999 -49.56 -19.97 40.32
N ILE A 1000 -49.07 -18.78 39.96
CA ILE A 1000 -49.37 -18.13 38.68
C ILE A 1000 -48.83 -18.96 37.51
N THR A 1001 -47.60 -19.46 37.62
CA THR A 1001 -46.95 -20.29 36.60
C THR A 1001 -47.62 -21.66 36.48
N TYR A 1002 -47.97 -22.26 37.62
CA TYR A 1002 -48.71 -23.53 37.67
C TYR A 1002 -50.07 -23.44 36.97
N ASP A 1003 -50.82 -22.36 37.23
CA ASP A 1003 -52.18 -22.16 36.68
C ASP A 1003 -52.19 -21.99 35.15
N LYS A 1004 -51.04 -21.65 34.52
CA LYS A 1004 -50.86 -21.62 33.05
C LYS A 1004 -50.72 -23.02 32.41
N GLY A 1005 -50.71 -24.10 33.21
CA GLY A 1005 -50.65 -25.47 32.71
C GLY A 1005 -49.37 -25.75 31.91
N GLU A 1006 -49.46 -26.48 30.80
CA GLU A 1006 -48.32 -26.84 29.94
C GLU A 1006 -47.58 -25.62 29.36
N SER A 1007 -48.28 -24.50 29.18
CA SER A 1007 -47.67 -23.25 28.71
C SER A 1007 -46.86 -22.50 29.79
N GLY A 1008 -47.09 -22.83 31.07
CA GLY A 1008 -46.31 -22.30 32.19
C GLY A 1008 -45.17 -23.21 32.61
N ILE A 1009 -45.45 -24.50 32.80
CA ILE A 1009 -44.44 -25.52 33.12
C ILE A 1009 -44.54 -26.54 31.99
N SER A 1010 -43.52 -26.70 31.14
CA SER A 1010 -43.57 -27.66 30.04
C SER A 1010 -43.59 -29.10 30.58
N ASN A 1011 -44.00 -30.08 29.76
CA ASN A 1011 -43.95 -31.49 30.20
C ASN A 1011 -42.50 -31.97 30.46
N ALA A 1012 -41.52 -31.42 29.75
CA ALA A 1012 -40.11 -31.71 30.00
C ALA A 1012 -39.67 -31.16 31.37
N LEU A 1013 -39.94 -29.87 31.60
CA LEU A 1013 -39.60 -29.20 32.86
C LEU A 1013 -40.30 -29.85 34.05
N LEU A 1014 -41.57 -30.26 33.90
CA LEU A 1014 -42.30 -31.00 34.92
C LEU A 1014 -41.58 -32.29 35.32
N LEU A 1015 -41.15 -33.09 34.33
CA LEU A 1015 -40.53 -34.39 34.58
C LEU A 1015 -39.14 -34.24 35.20
N GLU A 1016 -38.38 -33.25 34.74
CA GLU A 1016 -37.08 -32.87 35.29
C GLU A 1016 -37.20 -32.45 36.74
N THR A 1017 -38.10 -31.50 37.07
CA THR A 1017 -38.31 -31.07 38.46
C THR A 1017 -38.73 -32.18 39.39
N LEU A 1018 -39.63 -33.08 38.96
CA LEU A 1018 -40.01 -34.23 39.78
C LEU A 1018 -38.84 -35.19 39.96
N PHE A 1019 -38.11 -35.48 38.88
CA PHE A 1019 -36.94 -36.34 38.95
C PHE A 1019 -35.89 -35.80 39.90
N ASP A 1020 -35.53 -34.52 39.79
CA ASP A 1020 -34.51 -33.88 40.62
C ASP A 1020 -34.94 -33.83 42.10
N HIS A 1021 -36.22 -33.53 42.36
CA HIS A 1021 -36.76 -33.52 43.72
C HIS A 1021 -36.63 -34.90 44.38
N PHE A 1022 -37.09 -35.97 43.71
CA PHE A 1022 -37.04 -37.32 44.26
C PHE A 1022 -35.64 -37.91 44.26
N LEU A 1023 -34.81 -37.53 43.29
CA LEU A 1023 -33.39 -37.88 43.26
C LEU A 1023 -32.72 -37.32 44.51
N GLU A 1024 -32.91 -36.02 44.79
CA GLU A 1024 -32.33 -35.37 45.95
C GLU A 1024 -32.91 -35.90 47.26
N GLU A 1025 -34.21 -36.24 47.34
CA GLU A 1025 -34.77 -36.92 48.51
C GLU A 1025 -34.09 -38.25 48.82
N GLU A 1026 -33.64 -38.98 47.79
CA GLU A 1026 -32.98 -40.27 47.95
C GLU A 1026 -31.48 -40.13 48.27
N ILE A 1027 -30.75 -39.28 47.53
CA ILE A 1027 -29.27 -39.22 47.63
C ILE A 1027 -28.77 -38.21 48.68
N LYS A 1028 -29.60 -37.21 49.00
CA LYS A 1028 -29.33 -36.14 49.98
C LYS A 1028 -27.97 -35.47 49.76
N VAL A 1029 -27.60 -35.22 48.49
CA VAL A 1029 -26.27 -34.67 48.16
C VAL A 1029 -26.19 -33.19 48.54
N ASN A 1030 -27.26 -32.43 48.34
CA ASN A 1030 -27.32 -31.03 48.78
C ASN A 1030 -27.22 -30.92 50.30
N ASP A 1031 -27.87 -31.81 51.06
CA ASP A 1031 -27.74 -31.85 52.53
C ASP A 1031 -26.29 -32.11 52.97
N LYS A 1032 -25.58 -33.02 52.29
CA LYS A 1032 -24.17 -33.31 52.56
C LYS A 1032 -23.25 -32.13 52.19
N MET A 1033 -23.52 -31.45 51.07
CA MET A 1033 -22.79 -30.24 50.69
C MET A 1033 -23.00 -29.11 51.70
N CYS A 1034 -24.23 -28.94 52.16
CA CYS A 1034 -24.60 -27.99 53.22
C CYS A 1034 -23.91 -28.32 54.55
N GLU A 1035 -23.85 -29.60 54.92
CA GLU A 1035 -23.11 -30.07 56.11
C GLU A 1035 -21.60 -29.76 56.02
N LEU A 1036 -20.99 -30.00 54.85
CA LEU A 1036 -19.58 -29.66 54.58
C LEU A 1036 -19.30 -28.16 54.69
N ALA A 1037 -20.24 -27.34 54.20
CA ALA A 1037 -20.15 -25.88 54.28
C ALA A 1037 -20.50 -25.32 55.67
N GLY A 1038 -21.23 -26.07 56.50
CA GLY A 1038 -21.71 -25.66 57.81
C GLY A 1038 -22.88 -24.68 57.75
N ILE A 1039 -23.76 -24.83 56.77
CA ILE A 1039 -24.92 -23.98 56.50
C ILE A 1039 -26.16 -24.86 56.26
N ASP A 1040 -27.37 -24.37 56.51
CA ASP A 1040 -28.59 -25.08 56.14
C ASP A 1040 -28.97 -24.87 54.67
N TYR A 1041 -29.75 -25.79 54.11
CA TYR A 1041 -30.11 -25.81 52.70
C TYR A 1041 -30.93 -24.58 52.26
N GLU A 1042 -31.82 -24.08 53.12
CA GLU A 1042 -32.65 -22.90 52.81
C GLU A 1042 -31.75 -21.68 52.64
N THR A 1043 -30.85 -21.44 53.58
CA THR A 1043 -29.86 -20.34 53.49
C THR A 1043 -28.88 -20.54 52.32
N PHE A 1044 -28.46 -21.77 52.04
CA PHE A 1044 -27.57 -22.07 50.90
C PHE A 1044 -28.23 -21.77 49.54
N SER A 1045 -29.48 -22.19 49.37
CA SER A 1045 -30.26 -22.01 48.13
C SER A 1045 -30.59 -20.54 47.89
N GLU A 1046 -31.02 -19.80 48.92
CA GLU A 1046 -31.25 -18.35 48.81
C GLU A 1046 -29.95 -17.61 48.44
N ALA A 1047 -28.83 -17.94 49.09
CA ALA A 1047 -27.54 -17.33 48.81
C ALA A 1047 -27.02 -17.67 47.40
N GLN A 1048 -27.34 -18.85 46.86
CA GLN A 1048 -26.99 -19.26 45.50
C GLN A 1048 -27.64 -18.33 44.46
N THR A 1049 -28.93 -18.02 44.61
CA THR A 1049 -29.64 -17.10 43.70
C THR A 1049 -29.00 -15.70 43.73
N HIS A 1050 -28.57 -15.23 44.89
CA HIS A 1050 -27.84 -13.97 44.99
C HIS A 1050 -26.46 -14.03 44.32
N MET A 1051 -25.76 -15.16 44.43
CA MET A 1051 -24.47 -15.37 43.74
C MET A 1051 -24.62 -15.36 42.21
N GLU A 1052 -25.63 -16.02 41.67
CA GLU A 1052 -25.91 -16.03 40.23
C GLU A 1052 -26.15 -14.60 39.70
N ASN A 1053 -26.93 -13.80 40.43
CA ASN A 1053 -27.15 -12.40 40.08
C ASN A 1053 -25.86 -11.56 40.19
N TYR A 1054 -25.06 -11.78 41.24
CA TYR A 1054 -23.79 -11.07 41.42
C TYR A 1054 -22.77 -11.38 40.32
N ASP A 1055 -22.62 -12.65 39.93
CA ASP A 1055 -21.78 -13.08 38.81
C ASP A 1055 -22.26 -12.45 37.49
N MET A 1056 -23.56 -12.47 37.23
CA MET A 1056 -24.17 -11.81 36.07
C MET A 1056 -23.85 -10.31 36.05
N TYR A 1057 -23.94 -9.61 37.18
CA TYR A 1057 -23.63 -8.18 37.28
C TYR A 1057 -22.16 -7.88 36.96
N ILE A 1058 -21.22 -8.58 37.59
CA ILE A 1058 -19.77 -8.40 37.34
C ILE A 1058 -19.42 -8.72 35.88
N SER A 1059 -19.94 -9.82 35.34
CA SER A 1059 -19.70 -10.23 33.96
C SER A 1059 -20.27 -9.23 32.95
N THR A 1060 -21.45 -8.67 33.22
CA THR A 1060 -22.06 -7.60 32.40
C THR A 1060 -21.19 -6.35 32.43
N MET A 1061 -20.75 -5.89 33.61
CA MET A 1061 -19.89 -4.71 33.74
C MET A 1061 -18.54 -4.88 33.04
N LYS A 1062 -17.86 -6.03 33.21
CA LYS A 1062 -16.61 -6.34 32.50
C LYS A 1062 -16.79 -6.27 30.98
N THR A 1063 -17.90 -6.80 30.49
CA THR A 1063 -18.21 -6.81 29.05
C THR A 1063 -18.48 -5.40 28.53
N MET A 1064 -19.31 -4.64 29.24
CA MET A 1064 -19.72 -3.31 28.81
C MET A 1064 -18.59 -2.27 28.89
N PHE A 1065 -17.65 -2.43 29.84
CA PHE A 1065 -16.49 -1.55 29.98
C PHE A 1065 -15.19 -2.14 29.44
N VAL A 1066 -15.25 -3.20 28.61
CA VAL A 1066 -14.05 -3.94 28.16
C VAL A 1066 -13.03 -3.04 27.46
N TYR A 1067 -13.47 -2.05 26.67
CA TYR A 1067 -12.56 -1.14 25.97
C TYR A 1067 -11.88 -0.16 26.91
N THR A 1068 -12.61 0.36 27.91
CA THR A 1068 -12.03 1.17 28.98
C THR A 1068 -10.94 0.37 29.67
N LEU A 1069 -11.26 -0.86 30.12
CA LEU A 1069 -10.31 -1.75 30.79
C LEU A 1069 -9.07 -2.03 29.92
N ARG A 1070 -9.25 -2.23 28.60
CA ARG A 1070 -8.16 -2.54 27.65
C ARG A 1070 -7.17 -1.40 27.43
N THR A 1071 -7.50 -0.17 27.81
CA THR A 1071 -6.52 0.92 27.80
C THR A 1071 -5.42 0.76 28.86
N LYS A 1072 -5.67 -0.02 29.93
CA LYS A 1072 -4.73 -0.22 31.04
C LYS A 1072 -4.35 -1.69 31.26
N TYR A 1073 -5.22 -2.63 30.90
CA TYR A 1073 -5.08 -4.06 31.19
C TYR A 1073 -5.24 -4.92 29.94
N THR A 1074 -4.47 -6.01 29.82
CA THR A 1074 -4.65 -7.00 28.75
C THR A 1074 -5.89 -7.86 28.97
N SER A 1075 -6.48 -8.42 27.91
CA SER A 1075 -7.60 -9.37 28.04
C SER A 1075 -7.27 -10.52 28.99
N ALA A 1076 -6.05 -11.07 28.91
CA ALA A 1076 -5.61 -12.15 29.79
C ALA A 1076 -5.49 -11.75 31.27
N GLN A 1077 -5.30 -10.46 31.58
CA GLN A 1077 -5.37 -9.96 32.96
C GLN A 1077 -6.82 -9.81 33.40
N ILE A 1078 -7.68 -9.21 32.56
CA ILE A 1078 -9.11 -9.01 32.83
C ILE A 1078 -9.81 -10.35 33.07
N ASP A 1079 -9.47 -11.38 32.30
CA ASP A 1079 -10.04 -12.73 32.41
C ASP A 1079 -9.64 -13.46 33.70
N LYS A 1080 -8.53 -13.05 34.34
CA LYS A 1080 -8.01 -13.67 35.58
C LYS A 1080 -8.49 -13.02 36.86
N TRP A 1081 -9.17 -11.89 36.79
CA TRP A 1081 -9.62 -11.17 37.98
C TRP A 1081 -10.64 -11.98 38.79
N THR A 1082 -10.46 -12.00 40.10
CA THR A 1082 -11.52 -12.35 41.04
C THR A 1082 -12.67 -11.32 40.99
N TYR A 1083 -13.82 -11.64 41.57
CA TYR A 1083 -14.96 -10.72 41.62
C TYR A 1083 -14.59 -9.37 42.28
N GLU A 1084 -13.87 -9.41 43.41
CA GLU A 1084 -13.44 -8.21 44.14
C GLU A 1084 -12.40 -7.39 43.36
N GLU A 1085 -11.48 -8.05 42.67
CA GLU A 1085 -10.50 -7.39 41.80
C GLU A 1085 -11.19 -6.75 40.58
N ALA A 1086 -12.19 -7.42 40.00
CA ALA A 1086 -12.94 -6.89 38.87
C ALA A 1086 -13.69 -5.61 39.25
N GLU A 1087 -14.42 -5.62 40.37
CA GLU A 1087 -15.11 -4.43 40.90
C GLU A 1087 -14.12 -3.31 41.22
N THR A 1088 -13.04 -3.61 41.96
CA THR A 1088 -12.07 -2.61 42.42
C THR A 1088 -11.30 -1.98 41.25
N ASN A 1089 -10.80 -2.81 40.32
CA ASN A 1089 -10.04 -2.31 39.17
C ASN A 1089 -10.92 -1.53 38.21
N LEU A 1090 -12.17 -1.97 38.00
CA LEU A 1090 -13.14 -1.23 37.20
C LEU A 1090 -13.49 0.11 37.85
N TYR A 1091 -13.82 0.11 39.14
CA TYR A 1091 -14.11 1.33 39.89
C TYR A 1091 -12.95 2.33 39.82
N ASN A 1092 -11.73 1.90 40.12
CA ASN A 1092 -10.56 2.79 40.10
C ASN A 1092 -10.34 3.39 38.71
N LEU A 1093 -10.49 2.59 37.65
CA LEU A 1093 -10.33 3.07 36.28
C LEU A 1093 -11.46 4.04 35.89
N LEU A 1094 -12.71 3.73 36.22
CA LEU A 1094 -13.85 4.62 35.96
C LEU A 1094 -13.82 5.90 36.82
N TYR A 1095 -13.22 5.83 38.00
CA TYR A 1095 -13.00 6.98 38.86
C TYR A 1095 -11.96 7.93 38.25
N GLU A 1096 -10.85 7.37 37.76
CA GLU A 1096 -9.78 8.12 37.09
C GLU A 1096 -10.25 8.74 35.76
N THR A 1097 -10.97 7.98 34.93
CA THR A 1097 -11.21 8.37 33.53
C THR A 1097 -12.62 8.07 33.00
N GLY A 1098 -13.58 7.63 33.81
CA GLY A 1098 -14.84 7.07 33.32
C GLY A 1098 -15.92 8.10 33.04
N PHE A 1099 -16.44 8.73 34.11
CA PHE A 1099 -17.64 9.58 34.03
C PHE A 1099 -17.43 10.82 33.14
N TYR A 1100 -16.38 11.60 33.40
CA TYR A 1100 -16.14 12.81 32.62
C TYR A 1100 -15.69 12.54 31.19
N THR A 1101 -15.07 11.39 30.90
CA THR A 1101 -14.78 10.99 29.51
C THR A 1101 -16.06 10.63 28.78
N ASN A 1102 -17.06 10.06 29.47
CA ASN A 1102 -18.38 9.86 28.89
C ASN A 1102 -19.06 11.21 28.58
N GLU A 1103 -18.94 12.21 29.45
CA GLU A 1103 -19.42 13.57 29.15
C GLU A 1103 -18.65 14.22 27.99
N LEU A 1104 -17.33 14.05 27.93
CA LEU A 1104 -16.47 14.53 26.84
C LEU A 1104 -16.87 13.91 25.50
N ALA A 1105 -17.06 12.58 25.45
CA ALA A 1105 -17.39 11.84 24.24
C ALA A 1105 -18.72 12.27 23.62
N LYS A 1106 -19.67 12.78 24.41
CA LYS A 1106 -20.94 13.31 23.91
C LYS A 1106 -20.76 14.53 23.00
N TYR A 1107 -19.76 15.37 23.26
CA TYR A 1107 -19.48 16.55 22.43
C TYR A 1107 -19.10 16.18 21.00
N ILE A 1108 -18.54 14.98 20.78
CA ILE A 1108 -18.19 14.47 19.45
C ILE A 1108 -19.16 13.38 18.96
N GLY A 1109 -20.32 13.25 19.61
CA GLY A 1109 -21.38 12.34 19.21
C GLY A 1109 -21.08 10.86 19.42
N LEU A 1110 -20.25 10.50 20.40
CA LEU A 1110 -19.88 9.12 20.70
C LEU A 1110 -20.40 8.65 22.05
N SER A 1111 -20.63 7.34 22.16
CA SER A 1111 -20.74 6.67 23.45
C SER A 1111 -19.36 6.52 24.09
N LEU A 1112 -19.29 6.35 25.42
CA LEU A 1112 -18.03 6.02 26.08
C LEU A 1112 -17.38 4.76 25.46
N SER A 1113 -18.18 3.72 25.16
CA SER A 1113 -17.65 2.48 24.60
C SER A 1113 -16.98 2.69 23.24
N ASP A 1114 -17.58 3.51 22.36
CA ASP A 1114 -17.03 3.76 21.03
C ASP A 1114 -15.76 4.62 21.10
N TYR A 1115 -15.76 5.63 21.97
CA TYR A 1115 -14.58 6.46 22.21
C TYR A 1115 -13.41 5.64 22.76
N MET A 1116 -13.68 4.81 23.77
CA MET A 1116 -12.67 3.97 24.40
C MET A 1116 -12.23 2.82 23.49
N LEU A 1117 -13.08 2.32 22.59
CA LEU A 1117 -12.69 1.35 21.55
C LEU A 1117 -11.67 1.99 20.61
N ALA A 1118 -11.95 3.18 20.08
CA ALA A 1118 -11.02 3.89 19.21
C ALA A 1118 -9.69 4.13 19.92
N LYS A 1119 -9.72 4.62 21.18
CA LYS A 1119 -8.53 4.81 22.01
C LYS A 1119 -7.77 3.51 22.25
N SER A 1120 -8.47 2.42 22.59
CA SER A 1120 -7.88 1.09 22.77
C SER A 1120 -7.22 0.55 21.51
N ASN A 1121 -7.78 0.81 20.32
CA ASN A 1121 -7.21 0.39 19.05
C ASN A 1121 -5.94 1.18 18.70
N ALA A 1122 -5.84 2.45 19.13
CA ALA A 1122 -4.68 3.30 18.90
C ALA A 1122 -3.47 2.99 19.80
N VAL A 1123 -3.67 2.35 20.97
CA VAL A 1123 -2.61 2.04 21.94
C VAL A 1123 -1.42 1.34 21.30
N THR A 1124 -1.67 0.37 20.42
CA THR A 1124 -0.59 -0.38 19.74
C THR A 1124 0.28 0.53 18.88
N TYR A 1125 -0.34 1.38 18.06
CA TYR A 1125 0.36 2.31 17.19
C TYR A 1125 1.12 3.38 17.98
N GLN A 1126 0.52 3.94 19.03
CA GLN A 1126 1.19 4.88 19.92
C GLN A 1126 2.43 4.26 20.60
N ASN A 1127 2.33 3.00 21.04
CA ASN A 1127 3.47 2.30 21.60
C ASN A 1127 4.60 2.09 20.56
N TYR A 1128 4.26 1.83 19.29
CA TYR A 1128 5.23 1.78 18.21
C TYR A 1128 5.91 3.13 17.99
N MET A 1129 5.15 4.24 17.93
CA MET A 1129 5.71 5.59 17.79
C MET A 1129 6.64 5.95 18.96
N ASN A 1130 6.23 5.64 20.19
CA ASN A 1130 7.06 5.82 21.38
C ASN A 1130 8.36 5.01 21.27
N THR A 1131 8.27 3.77 20.80
CA THR A 1131 9.44 2.91 20.63
C THR A 1131 10.37 3.46 19.53
N LEU A 1132 9.81 3.93 18.42
CA LEU A 1132 10.54 4.54 17.31
C LEU A 1132 11.28 5.81 17.75
N VAL A 1133 10.60 6.75 18.40
CA VAL A 1133 11.22 7.98 18.93
C VAL A 1133 12.31 7.66 19.93
N ASN A 1134 12.09 6.67 20.81
CA ASN A 1134 13.11 6.23 21.76
C ASN A 1134 14.32 5.59 21.05
N ALA A 1135 14.09 4.82 19.99
CA ALA A 1135 15.15 4.19 19.20
C ALA A 1135 16.02 5.22 18.45
N LEU A 1136 15.41 6.33 17.99
CA LEU A 1136 16.08 7.41 17.26
C LEU A 1136 16.38 8.65 18.12
N ALA A 1137 16.26 8.55 19.45
CA ALA A 1137 16.26 9.71 20.34
C ALA A 1137 17.52 10.59 20.23
N SER A 1138 18.69 9.99 20.03
CA SER A 1138 19.95 10.74 19.91
C SER A 1138 20.04 11.50 18.58
N ASP A 1139 19.57 10.91 17.48
CA ASP A 1139 19.61 11.52 16.15
C ASP A 1139 18.56 12.63 16.02
N LEU A 1140 17.36 12.40 16.57
CA LEU A 1140 16.30 13.40 16.69
C LEU A 1140 16.78 14.64 17.46
N GLN A 1141 17.48 14.43 18.58
CA GLN A 1141 18.06 15.54 19.35
C GLN A 1141 19.15 16.28 18.56
N ALA A 1142 19.94 15.58 17.74
CA ALA A 1142 20.95 16.21 16.88
C ALA A 1142 20.33 17.08 15.78
N LYS A 1143 19.16 16.71 15.26
CA LYS A 1143 18.36 17.53 14.31
C LYS A 1143 17.50 18.61 14.97
N GLY A 1144 17.58 18.77 16.29
CA GLY A 1144 16.90 19.84 17.04
C GLY A 1144 15.51 19.48 17.59
N TYR A 1145 15.08 18.22 17.48
CA TYR A 1145 13.79 17.77 18.01
C TYR A 1145 13.86 17.46 19.50
N ASN A 1146 12.83 17.86 20.25
CA ASN A 1146 12.63 17.44 21.64
C ASN A 1146 11.80 16.15 21.67
N THR A 1147 12.41 15.03 22.01
CA THR A 1147 11.77 13.70 21.99
C THR A 1147 10.55 13.57 22.91
N SER A 1148 10.56 14.22 24.08
CA SER A 1148 9.43 14.21 25.01
C SER A 1148 8.23 15.01 24.51
N GLU A 1149 8.49 15.99 23.63
CA GLU A 1149 7.45 16.77 22.96
C GLU A 1149 7.02 16.09 21.65
N LEU A 1150 7.94 15.48 20.89
CA LEU A 1150 7.64 14.80 19.62
C LEU A 1150 6.70 13.60 19.82
N ILE A 1151 6.86 12.84 20.91
CA ILE A 1151 5.98 11.70 21.24
C ILE A 1151 4.49 12.10 21.39
N LYS A 1152 4.22 13.37 21.67
CA LYS A 1152 2.85 13.89 21.81
C LYS A 1152 2.23 14.32 20.47
N GLU A 1153 3.01 14.37 19.40
CA GLU A 1153 2.54 14.71 18.05
C GLU A 1153 1.67 13.61 17.45
N LYS A 1154 0.98 13.94 16.35
CA LYS A 1154 0.32 12.94 15.50
C LYS A 1154 1.34 11.92 15.01
N GLY A 1155 0.96 10.65 15.01
CA GLY A 1155 1.87 9.57 14.62
C GLY A 1155 2.45 9.74 13.21
N GLU A 1156 1.66 10.27 12.27
CA GLU A 1156 2.13 10.56 10.90
C GLU A 1156 3.27 11.59 10.85
N VAL A 1157 3.21 12.62 11.71
CA VAL A 1157 4.30 13.61 11.86
C VAL A 1157 5.54 12.93 12.44
N ILE A 1158 5.37 12.05 13.42
CA ILE A 1158 6.48 11.28 14.01
C ILE A 1158 7.12 10.39 12.95
N GLU A 1159 6.31 9.66 12.17
CA GLU A 1159 6.79 8.79 11.09
C GLU A 1159 7.56 9.58 10.04
N ALA A 1160 7.03 10.71 9.54
CA ALA A 1160 7.69 11.53 8.52
C ALA A 1160 9.06 12.04 9.00
N VAL A 1161 9.13 12.63 10.20
CA VAL A 1161 10.39 13.11 10.79
C VAL A 1161 11.39 11.97 11.01
N CYS A 1162 10.91 10.82 11.49
CA CYS A 1162 11.77 9.66 11.71
C CYS A 1162 12.23 9.01 10.41
N LEU A 1163 11.42 9.03 9.35
CA LEU A 1163 11.74 8.46 8.05
C LEU A 1163 12.90 9.21 7.39
N GLU A 1164 12.90 10.55 7.45
CA GLU A 1164 14.02 11.38 6.99
C GLU A 1164 15.33 10.99 7.71
N ILE A 1165 15.28 10.82 9.03
CA ILE A 1165 16.44 10.37 9.81
C ILE A 1165 16.84 8.94 9.44
N VAL A 1166 15.88 8.06 9.16
CA VAL A 1166 16.17 6.68 8.77
C VAL A 1166 16.90 6.65 7.43
N TYR A 1167 16.49 7.46 6.46
CA TYR A 1167 17.21 7.62 5.20
C TYR A 1167 18.64 8.10 5.46
N ASP A 1168 18.79 9.24 6.12
CA ASP A 1168 20.09 9.85 6.39
C ASP A 1168 21.05 8.95 7.18
N LYS A 1169 20.52 8.13 8.10
CA LYS A 1169 21.34 7.34 9.02
C LYS A 1169 21.69 5.96 8.49
N TYR A 1170 20.76 5.31 7.81
CA TYR A 1170 20.89 3.89 7.44
C TYR A 1170 21.07 3.66 5.95
N TYR A 1171 20.78 4.66 5.12
CA TYR A 1171 20.74 4.50 3.67
C TYR A 1171 21.35 5.67 2.89
N SER A 1172 22.03 6.61 3.54
CA SER A 1172 22.74 7.70 2.86
C SER A 1172 23.91 7.22 2.00
N ASP A 1173 24.39 6.01 2.28
CA ASP A 1173 25.41 5.30 1.51
C ASP A 1173 24.83 4.60 0.27
N LYS A 1174 23.50 4.50 0.16
CA LYS A 1174 22.84 3.93 -1.00
C LYS A 1174 22.82 4.95 -2.14
N VAL A 1175 23.03 4.45 -3.35
CA VAL A 1175 23.04 5.26 -4.57
C VAL A 1175 21.95 4.75 -5.49
N SER A 1176 21.10 5.66 -5.98
CA SER A 1176 20.11 5.29 -6.98
C SER A 1176 20.79 4.94 -8.29
N ILE A 1177 20.28 3.95 -9.02
CA ILE A 1177 20.86 3.60 -10.32
C ILE A 1177 20.73 4.74 -11.34
N GLN A 1178 19.69 5.56 -11.25
CA GLN A 1178 19.51 6.72 -12.12
C GLN A 1178 20.66 7.71 -11.93
N ASP A 1179 21.08 7.95 -10.69
CA ASP A 1179 22.27 8.76 -10.40
C ASP A 1179 23.55 8.10 -10.93
N VAL A 1180 23.67 6.78 -10.81
CA VAL A 1180 24.84 6.05 -11.34
C VAL A 1180 24.93 6.16 -12.86
N VAL A 1181 23.82 5.98 -13.57
CA VAL A 1181 23.75 6.05 -15.04
C VAL A 1181 24.03 7.47 -15.52
N THR A 1182 23.48 8.47 -14.81
CA THR A 1182 23.74 9.89 -15.06
C THR A 1182 25.21 10.21 -14.84
N ASP A 1183 25.78 9.90 -13.68
CA ASP A 1183 27.19 10.15 -13.36
C ASP A 1183 28.14 9.47 -14.36
N ALA A 1184 27.85 8.22 -14.72
CA ALA A 1184 28.69 7.42 -15.60
C ALA A 1184 28.72 7.97 -17.04
N SER A 1185 27.58 8.51 -17.51
CA SER A 1185 27.44 9.10 -18.84
C SER A 1185 27.90 10.56 -18.88
N ALA A 1186 27.75 11.29 -17.78
CA ALA A 1186 27.92 12.73 -17.72
C ALA A 1186 29.29 13.19 -18.23
N LYS A 1187 30.38 12.52 -17.80
CA LYS A 1187 31.72 12.89 -18.26
C LYS A 1187 31.90 12.74 -19.78
N TYR A 1188 31.23 11.78 -20.41
CA TYR A 1188 31.35 11.53 -21.85
C TYR A 1188 30.48 12.50 -22.64
N VAL A 1189 29.25 12.77 -22.19
CA VAL A 1189 28.35 13.74 -22.81
C VAL A 1189 28.92 15.15 -22.68
N GLN A 1190 29.39 15.54 -21.49
CA GLN A 1190 30.02 16.85 -21.27
C GLN A 1190 31.34 17.00 -22.02
N GLY A 1191 32.12 15.92 -22.15
CA GLY A 1191 33.41 15.97 -22.84
C GLY A 1191 33.31 16.26 -24.34
N ILE A 1192 32.16 15.99 -24.99
CA ILE A 1192 31.87 16.38 -26.39
C ILE A 1192 32.14 17.87 -26.59
N LYS A 1193 31.70 18.72 -25.64
CA LYS A 1193 31.84 20.19 -25.72
C LYS A 1193 33.29 20.68 -25.71
N THR A 1194 34.23 19.83 -25.33
CA THR A 1194 35.66 20.18 -25.15
C THR A 1194 36.61 19.32 -25.98
N ALA A 1195 36.08 18.39 -26.79
CA ALA A 1195 36.87 17.49 -27.60
C ALA A 1195 37.65 18.27 -28.67
N THR A 1196 38.96 18.03 -28.78
CA THR A 1196 39.82 18.65 -29.81
C THR A 1196 39.95 17.80 -31.08
N ASP A 1197 39.56 16.53 -30.99
CA ASP A 1197 39.49 15.57 -32.10
C ASP A 1197 38.20 14.77 -31.86
N MET A 1198 37.11 15.19 -32.52
CA MET A 1198 35.78 14.64 -32.27
C MET A 1198 35.68 13.17 -32.70
N GLU A 1199 36.30 12.79 -33.83
CA GLU A 1199 36.28 11.40 -34.30
C GLU A 1199 37.00 10.47 -33.31
N ALA A 1200 38.21 10.85 -32.87
CA ALA A 1200 38.94 10.07 -31.88
C ALA A 1200 38.21 10.03 -30.54
N TYR A 1201 37.66 11.17 -30.09
CA TYR A 1201 36.91 11.23 -28.85
C TYR A 1201 35.65 10.38 -28.89
N LEU A 1202 34.87 10.40 -29.98
CA LEU A 1202 33.68 9.58 -30.13
C LEU A 1202 34.01 8.10 -30.29
N ALA A 1203 35.14 7.74 -30.91
CA ALA A 1203 35.61 6.36 -30.94
C ALA A 1203 35.99 5.88 -29.53
N ASP A 1204 36.72 6.69 -28.77
CA ASP A 1204 37.10 6.41 -27.38
C ASP A 1204 35.86 6.38 -26.48
N ALA A 1205 34.94 7.34 -26.64
CA ALA A 1205 33.68 7.39 -25.92
C ALA A 1205 32.83 6.18 -26.29
N LYS A 1206 32.69 5.81 -27.56
CA LYS A 1206 31.98 4.60 -27.99
C LYS A 1206 32.58 3.33 -27.43
N GLU A 1207 33.90 3.15 -27.51
CA GLU A 1207 34.57 2.00 -26.89
C GLU A 1207 34.34 2.00 -25.38
N ALA A 1208 34.44 3.18 -24.78
CA ALA A 1208 34.15 3.42 -23.39
C ALA A 1208 32.68 3.77 -23.13
N THR A 1209 31.70 3.38 -23.94
CA THR A 1209 30.25 3.58 -23.66
C THR A 1209 29.31 2.58 -24.33
N GLY A 1210 29.76 1.81 -25.33
CA GLY A 1210 28.94 0.91 -26.16
C GLY A 1210 28.19 -0.20 -25.40
N SER A 1211 27.49 -1.11 -26.06
CA SER A 1211 26.69 -2.16 -25.36
C SER A 1211 27.44 -2.95 -24.26
N ASP A 1212 28.76 -3.11 -24.46
CA ASP A 1212 29.79 -3.53 -23.51
C ASP A 1212 29.80 -2.69 -22.23
N PHE A 1213 29.88 -1.40 -22.48
CA PHE A 1213 30.16 -0.35 -21.54
C PHE A 1213 28.93 0.35 -20.99
N PHE A 1214 27.72 0.39 -21.54
CA PHE A 1214 26.58 0.85 -20.71
C PHE A 1214 26.48 0.03 -19.42
N TYR A 1215 26.68 -1.28 -19.55
CA TYR A 1215 26.81 -2.23 -18.44
C TYR A 1215 28.14 -2.06 -17.69
N MET A 1216 29.29 -1.94 -18.38
CA MET A 1216 30.58 -1.74 -17.70
C MET A 1216 30.82 -0.32 -17.15
N ALA A 1217 30.08 0.71 -17.55
CA ALA A 1217 30.12 2.10 -17.09
C ALA A 1217 29.49 2.18 -15.73
N VAL A 1218 28.31 1.55 -15.64
CA VAL A 1218 27.62 1.29 -14.39
C VAL A 1218 28.62 0.51 -13.53
N VAL A 1219 29.09 -0.67 -13.92
CA VAL A 1219 30.08 -1.44 -13.13
C VAL A 1219 31.34 -0.65 -12.71
N ASN A 1220 31.95 0.13 -13.61
CA ASN A 1220 33.16 0.91 -13.31
C ASN A 1220 32.86 2.13 -12.41
N ALA A 1221 31.71 2.79 -12.58
CA ALA A 1221 31.25 3.86 -11.69
C ALA A 1221 30.92 3.29 -10.30
N LEU A 1222 30.35 2.08 -10.25
CA LEU A 1222 30.08 1.33 -9.03
C LEU A 1222 31.38 0.93 -8.30
N GLU A 1223 32.40 0.43 -9.02
CA GLU A 1223 33.71 0.14 -8.45
C GLU A 1223 34.43 1.42 -7.98
N SER A 1224 34.29 2.54 -8.69
CA SER A 1224 34.89 3.82 -8.30
C SER A 1224 34.27 4.38 -7.02
N LYS A 1225 32.93 4.45 -6.94
CA LYS A 1225 32.22 4.89 -5.72
C LYS A 1225 32.53 3.96 -4.54
N TRP A 1226 32.57 2.64 -4.74
CA TRP A 1226 32.98 1.70 -3.67
C TRP A 1226 34.40 1.98 -3.14
N ASN A 1227 35.37 2.20 -4.04
CA ASN A 1227 36.74 2.51 -3.64
C ASN A 1227 36.86 3.86 -2.89
N GLU A 1228 36.01 4.82 -3.19
CA GLU A 1228 35.87 6.09 -2.44
C GLU A 1228 35.32 5.85 -1.02
N THR A 1229 34.26 5.05 -0.86
CA THR A 1229 33.68 4.73 0.46
C THR A 1229 34.66 3.95 1.36
N LYS A 1230 35.52 3.10 0.78
CA LYS A 1230 36.58 2.38 1.51
C LYS A 1230 37.80 3.24 1.87
N SER A 1231 38.07 4.31 1.13
CA SER A 1231 39.21 5.20 1.41
C SER A 1231 38.88 6.29 2.43
N GLY A 1232 37.59 6.49 2.74
CA GLY A 1232 37.09 7.38 3.78
C GLY A 1232 36.75 6.74 5.14
N SER A 1233 36.91 5.42 5.34
CA SER A 1233 36.63 4.71 6.60
C SER A 1233 37.87 4.27 7.38
#